data_AF-A0A183E7N3-F1
#
_entry.id   AF-A0A183E7N3-F1
#
_cell.length_a   1.000
_cell.length_b   1.000
_cell.length_c   1.000
_cell.angle_alpha   90.00
_cell.angle_beta   90.00
_cell.angle_gamma   90.00
#
_symmetry.space_group_name_H-M   'P 1'
#
loop_
_entity.id
_entity.type
_entity.pdbx_description
1 polymer ?
#
loop_
_entity_poly.entity_id
_entity_poly.type
_entity_poly.pdbx_seq_one_letter_code
_entity_poly.pdbx_strand_id
1 'polypeptide(L)'
;MLIINYLSAFYIFLKTSITAVAHTAFYKVRISMVEFMCEVLNEHSDHRYRSGSKDSRNGNGSGNVRNGATRGGLRYNGTSYYCRSSGQRREGNYRRENVGGVLSPEKLHKNFSLSSQEAKIFGEAVRGIKVRITHRAGVVRVYRVNSLQLPADQLWFEGKDEEGNERRMTVADYFGERYAELKYPKLPCIHVGPVNRNIFFPLEVCVLDTPQKYNKKLNEKHTSAIIRAAAVDAVSREQRIVALFEQAGFQEDPFLREFGLRINPEMCETTARVLTPPRILFGENNRRADPIVIPKDGAWSMDNQQLYVPASCKSFSMIALVDPREQNQLQSFCQAIAQKACQMGMKFPSWPDLVKYGRTKEDVFMLFNEIATEYEQTGTICDLIIVVMPCKNADIYMTVKECSDMVHGIMSQCVLMKSVSRPSPVTCCNLILKLNMKLGGINSRVVADSITRKYLIDVPTLIIGIDVTHPTQQEERQNIPSIVANLDLYPQSYGANIKIQRKCRESVVYLLDAVRERLVGFYKATNQKPIRIIVYRDGVSEGQFSEVLREEMQGIRAACLMLATDYRPPITYIVVQKRHHARMFCKYSQDAVGKAKNIPPGTTVDTGIVSPESFDFYLCSHFGIQVGRHRNGRKVGIYVNDFILAFIADYCWTY
;
A
#
# COMPACT_ATOMS: atom_id res chain seq x y z
N MET A 1 -5.07 -8.23 7.78
CA MET A 1 -4.06 -7.14 7.68
C MET A 1 -3.90 -6.70 6.22
N LEU A 2 -4.95 -6.16 5.58
CA LEU A 2 -5.05 -6.14 4.10
C LEU A 2 -5.05 -4.75 3.44
N ILE A 3 -4.98 -3.65 4.20
CA ILE A 3 -5.13 -2.27 3.67
C ILE A 3 -3.77 -1.58 3.48
N ILE A 4 -2.93 -2.08 2.55
CA ILE A 4 -1.66 -1.42 2.15
C ILE A 4 -1.42 -1.38 0.62
N ASN A 5 -1.93 -2.33 -0.17
CA ASN A 5 -1.74 -2.37 -1.62
C ASN A 5 -2.95 -1.84 -2.41
N TYR A 6 -2.74 -1.56 -3.70
CA TYR A 6 -3.72 -1.10 -4.71
C TYR A 6 -4.22 0.36 -4.57
N LEU A 7 -3.36 1.28 -5.02
CA LEU A 7 -3.66 2.70 -5.30
C LEU A 7 -3.38 3.03 -6.78
N SER A 8 -3.99 2.26 -7.70
CA SER A 8 -3.59 2.23 -9.12
C SER A 8 -4.74 2.27 -10.13
N ALA A 9 -5.90 2.83 -9.75
CA ALA A 9 -7.06 2.96 -10.64
C ALA A 9 -7.85 4.25 -10.37
N PHE A 10 -7.30 5.42 -10.74
CA PHE A 10 -8.07 6.68 -10.75
C PHE A 10 -7.84 7.52 -12.03
N TYR A 11 -8.88 7.50 -12.86
CA TYR A 11 -9.42 8.60 -13.68
C TYR A 11 -8.77 9.10 -14.97
N ILE A 12 -9.69 9.64 -15.77
CA ILE A 12 -9.58 10.31 -17.07
C ILE A 12 -9.30 11.82 -16.85
N PHE A 13 -8.95 12.52 -17.92
CA PHE A 13 -8.58 13.94 -17.95
C PHE A 13 -9.64 14.90 -17.37
N LEU A 14 -9.20 15.99 -16.73
CA LEU A 14 -9.37 17.35 -17.27
C LEU A 14 -8.49 18.40 -16.56
N LYS A 15 -8.26 19.55 -17.22
CA LYS A 15 -7.26 20.56 -16.85
C LYS A 15 -7.86 21.66 -15.94
N THR A 16 -7.31 21.82 -14.73
CA THR A 16 -7.17 23.13 -14.05
C THR A 16 -6.23 23.02 -12.85
N SER A 17 -6.59 22.26 -11.81
CA SER A 17 -5.73 22.03 -10.61
C SER A 17 -4.54 21.08 -10.85
N ILE A 18 -4.10 20.92 -12.10
CA ILE A 18 -3.38 19.71 -12.53
C ILE A 18 -1.86 19.78 -12.39
N THR A 19 -1.26 20.97 -12.31
CA THR A 19 0.22 21.16 -12.35
C THR A 19 0.96 20.35 -11.28
N ALA A 20 0.46 20.32 -10.04
CA ALA A 20 1.09 19.53 -8.97
C ALA A 20 0.82 18.02 -9.05
N VAL A 21 -0.18 17.57 -9.82
CA VAL A 21 -0.68 16.18 -9.77
C VAL A 21 -0.36 15.39 -11.04
N ALA A 22 -0.50 15.98 -12.22
CA ALA A 22 -0.13 15.33 -13.48
C ALA A 22 1.32 14.86 -13.45
N HIS A 23 2.25 15.68 -12.93
CA HIS A 23 3.67 15.34 -12.75
C HIS A 23 3.95 14.11 -11.85
N THR A 24 2.95 13.55 -11.18
CA THR A 24 3.09 12.30 -10.38
C THR A 24 2.27 11.12 -10.90
N ALA A 25 1.32 11.33 -11.82
CA ALA A 25 0.47 10.27 -12.39
C ALA A 25 0.68 10.07 -13.91
N PHE A 26 1.25 11.05 -14.59
CA PHE A 26 1.59 11.04 -16.02
C PHE A 26 3.01 11.57 -16.20
N TYR A 27 3.73 11.08 -17.21
CA TYR A 27 4.96 11.75 -17.65
C TYR A 27 4.61 13.14 -18.19
N LYS A 28 5.42 14.17 -17.88
CA LYS A 28 5.20 15.52 -18.42
C LYS A 28 5.34 15.48 -19.96
N VAL A 29 4.59 16.34 -20.63
CA VAL A 29 4.55 16.44 -22.09
C VAL A 29 5.74 17.27 -22.59
N ARG A 30 6.29 16.93 -23.76
CA ARG A 30 7.39 17.64 -24.45
C ARG A 30 8.75 17.68 -23.73
N ILE A 31 8.97 16.89 -22.68
CA ILE A 31 10.31 16.68 -22.09
C ILE A 31 11.23 16.03 -23.14
N SER A 32 12.49 16.47 -23.22
CA SER A 32 13.52 15.77 -24.00
C SER A 32 13.96 14.47 -23.31
N MET A 33 14.34 13.45 -24.06
CA MET A 33 14.77 12.17 -23.44
C MET A 33 16.06 12.32 -22.62
N VAL A 34 16.90 13.31 -22.95
CA VAL A 34 18.09 13.70 -22.17
C VAL A 34 17.71 14.32 -20.81
N GLU A 35 16.73 15.21 -20.78
CA GLU A 35 16.21 15.80 -19.54
C GLU A 35 15.52 14.74 -18.67
N PHE A 36 14.70 13.87 -19.26
CA PHE A 36 14.07 12.74 -18.55
C PHE A 36 15.10 11.77 -17.97
N MET A 37 16.20 11.50 -18.68
CA MET A 37 17.34 10.75 -18.15
C MET A 37 17.94 11.43 -16.91
N CYS A 38 18.15 12.75 -16.94
CA CYS A 38 18.63 13.50 -15.77
C CYS A 38 17.65 13.40 -14.59
N GLU A 39 16.34 13.57 -14.79
CA GLU A 39 15.34 13.45 -13.72
C GLU A 39 15.38 12.07 -13.04
N VAL A 40 15.38 10.99 -13.84
CA VAL A 40 15.42 9.60 -13.35
C VAL A 40 16.70 9.33 -12.53
N LEU A 41 17.86 9.75 -13.02
CA LEU A 41 19.14 9.50 -12.35
C LEU A 41 19.29 10.32 -11.07
N ASN A 42 18.76 11.55 -11.04
CA ASN A 42 18.70 12.38 -9.84
C ASN A 42 17.79 11.79 -8.76
N GLU A 43 16.63 11.22 -9.11
CA GLU A 43 15.77 10.55 -8.13
C GLU A 43 16.51 9.38 -7.44
N HIS A 44 17.25 8.58 -8.22
CA HIS A 44 18.01 7.44 -7.70
C HIS A 44 19.30 7.83 -6.95
N SER A 45 19.89 9.01 -7.17
CA SER A 45 21.05 9.49 -6.40
C SER A 45 20.66 10.08 -5.04
N ASP A 46 19.55 10.82 -4.97
CA ASP A 46 18.95 11.36 -3.72
C ASP A 46 18.60 10.24 -2.71
N HIS A 47 18.28 9.04 -3.22
CA HIS A 47 18.07 7.85 -2.40
C HIS A 47 19.36 7.25 -1.81
N ARG A 48 20.53 7.42 -2.45
CA ARG A 48 21.82 6.92 -1.94
C ARG A 48 22.41 7.83 -0.86
N TYR A 49 22.40 9.15 -1.05
CA TYR A 49 22.95 10.08 -0.06
C TYR A 49 22.26 10.00 1.31
N ARG A 50 20.96 9.71 1.34
CA ARG A 50 20.21 9.46 2.60
C ARG A 50 20.48 8.09 3.26
N SER A 51 21.20 7.19 2.61
CA SER A 51 21.60 5.89 3.18
C SER A 51 22.98 5.94 3.87
N GLY A 52 23.77 6.99 3.64
CA GLY A 52 25.17 7.08 4.09
C GLY A 52 25.54 8.37 4.82
N SER A 53 24.58 9.22 5.17
CA SER A 53 24.83 10.47 5.92
C SER A 53 23.88 10.61 7.11
N LYS A 54 24.31 10.05 8.24
CA LYS A 54 23.72 10.37 9.56
C LYS A 54 24.69 10.35 10.75
N ASP A 55 25.94 9.94 10.54
CA ASP A 55 27.05 10.16 11.46
C ASP A 55 27.78 11.46 11.10
N SER A 56 28.23 12.23 12.11
CA SER A 56 28.83 13.59 12.07
C SER A 56 27.95 14.80 12.48
N ARG A 57 27.02 14.63 13.44
CA ARG A 57 26.56 15.75 14.31
C ARG A 57 26.50 15.36 15.79
N ASN A 58 27.65 15.05 16.38
CA ASN A 58 27.82 15.28 17.81
C ASN A 58 27.80 16.80 18.06
N GLY A 59 27.11 17.23 19.11
CA GLY A 59 27.13 18.62 19.54
C GLY A 59 28.30 18.90 20.47
N ASN A 60 28.50 20.19 20.77
CA ASN A 60 29.10 20.61 22.03
C ASN A 60 28.43 21.91 22.45
N GLY A 61 28.08 22.03 23.73
CA GLY A 61 27.21 23.11 24.20
C GLY A 61 27.24 23.30 25.72
N SER A 62 28.32 23.90 26.22
CA SER A 62 28.41 24.53 27.55
C SER A 62 29.76 25.23 27.69
N GLY A 63 29.79 26.42 28.32
CA GLY A 63 31.04 27.10 28.69
C GLY A 63 31.01 28.62 28.47
N ASN A 64 30.73 29.38 29.52
CA ASN A 64 31.09 30.80 29.59
C ASN A 64 32.60 30.93 29.81
N VAL A 65 33.23 31.96 29.23
CA VAL A 65 34.23 32.83 29.91
C VAL A 65 34.52 34.08 29.07
N ARG A 66 35.08 35.11 29.71
CA ARG A 66 35.26 36.49 29.22
C ARG A 66 36.53 36.69 28.37
N ASN A 67 36.51 37.79 27.61
CA ASN A 67 37.65 38.64 27.20
C ASN A 67 38.75 38.03 26.30
N GLY A 68 39.41 38.91 25.53
CA GLY A 68 40.66 38.62 24.82
C GLY A 68 40.70 39.19 23.40
N ALA A 69 41.81 39.80 23.02
CA ALA A 69 42.03 40.38 21.69
C ALA A 69 43.39 39.96 21.11
N THR A 70 43.72 40.52 19.94
CA THR A 70 45.06 40.63 19.31
C THR A 70 45.77 39.41 18.70
N ARG A 71 45.96 39.51 17.36
CA ARG A 71 47.21 39.41 16.57
C ARG A 71 48.16 38.19 16.67
N GLY A 72 48.56 37.72 15.47
CA GLY A 72 49.84 37.00 15.20
C GLY A 72 49.72 35.47 15.19
N GLY A 73 50.59 34.71 14.50
CA GLY A 73 51.64 35.09 13.53
C GLY A 73 52.72 34.01 13.38
N LEU A 74 53.28 33.82 12.16
CA LEU A 74 54.39 32.89 11.79
C LEU A 74 54.03 31.38 11.91
N ARG A 75 54.29 30.49 10.94
CA ARG A 75 55.54 30.03 10.28
C ARG A 75 56.56 29.37 11.22
N TYR A 76 56.86 28.08 10.99
CA TYR A 76 58.23 27.53 10.95
C TYR A 76 58.29 26.22 10.14
N ASN A 77 59.50 25.77 9.76
CA ASN A 77 59.77 24.68 8.80
C ASN A 77 60.05 23.32 9.47
N GLY A 78 59.99 22.24 8.67
CA GLY A 78 60.58 20.93 8.99
C GLY A 78 60.87 20.09 7.73
N THR A 79 62.15 19.79 7.47
CA THR A 79 62.62 18.78 6.50
C THR A 79 62.65 17.38 7.20
N SER A 80 62.83 16.19 6.60
CA SER A 80 63.46 15.73 5.33
C SER A 80 62.94 14.28 5.03
N TYR A 81 63.31 13.47 4.01
CA TYR A 81 64.25 13.57 2.88
C TYR A 81 63.86 12.59 1.71
N TYR A 82 64.86 11.97 1.04
CA TYR A 82 64.86 10.97 -0.06
C TYR A 82 64.16 9.61 0.25
N CYS A 83 63.84 8.72 -0.71
CA CYS A 83 64.56 8.41 -1.95
C CYS A 83 63.69 7.97 -3.16
N ARG A 84 64.33 7.82 -4.34
CA ARG A 84 63.72 7.50 -5.65
C ARG A 84 63.63 5.99 -5.92
N SER A 85 62.59 5.59 -6.65
CA SER A 85 62.61 4.46 -7.60
C SER A 85 61.81 4.82 -8.86
N SER A 86 62.30 4.42 -10.03
CA SER A 86 61.71 4.79 -11.34
C SER A 86 60.72 3.75 -11.85
N GLY A 87 59.52 4.19 -12.25
CA GLY A 87 58.48 3.37 -12.90
C GLY A 87 57.82 4.14 -14.04
N GLN A 88 57.59 3.46 -15.17
CA GLN A 88 57.20 4.09 -16.44
C GLN A 88 55.83 4.79 -16.42
N ARG A 89 55.69 5.85 -17.23
CA ARG A 89 54.40 6.44 -17.57
C ARG A 89 53.51 5.41 -18.28
N ARG A 90 52.25 5.28 -17.85
CA ARG A 90 51.11 4.93 -18.70
C ARG A 90 50.06 6.03 -18.54
N GLU A 91 49.44 6.43 -19.65
CA GLU A 91 48.74 7.70 -19.71
C GLU A 91 47.26 7.63 -19.25
N GLY A 92 46.90 8.63 -18.44
CA GLY A 92 45.58 9.28 -18.36
C GLY A 92 44.32 8.47 -18.66
N ASN A 93 43.93 7.55 -17.78
CA ASN A 93 42.51 7.19 -17.65
C ASN A 93 41.83 8.23 -16.75
N TYR A 94 41.22 9.27 -17.35
CA TYR A 94 40.61 10.39 -16.62
C TYR A 94 39.41 9.93 -15.77
N ARG A 95 39.66 9.72 -14.47
CA ARG A 95 38.61 9.43 -13.48
C ARG A 95 37.77 10.67 -13.21
N ARG A 96 36.45 10.50 -13.37
CA ARG A 96 35.33 11.35 -12.90
C ARG A 96 35.72 12.26 -11.72
N GLU A 97 35.94 13.55 -11.99
CA GLU A 97 35.94 14.56 -10.91
C GLU A 97 34.56 14.59 -10.24
N ASN A 98 34.54 14.95 -8.95
CA ASN A 98 33.32 14.91 -8.13
C ASN A 98 32.34 16.04 -8.48
N VAL A 99 31.56 15.85 -9.54
CA VAL A 99 30.31 16.60 -9.78
C VAL A 99 29.26 16.13 -8.77
N GLY A 100 29.46 16.48 -7.50
CA GLY A 100 28.53 16.25 -6.40
C GLY A 100 27.33 17.21 -6.48
N GLY A 101 26.50 17.04 -7.50
CA GLY A 101 25.37 17.92 -7.75
C GLY A 101 24.31 17.34 -8.69
N VAL A 102 23.14 17.96 -8.68
CA VAL A 102 21.99 17.58 -9.52
C VAL A 102 22.36 17.69 -11.00
N LEU A 103 22.19 16.60 -11.76
CA LEU A 103 22.37 16.55 -13.21
C LEU A 103 21.32 17.43 -13.90
N SER A 104 21.74 18.26 -14.85
CA SER A 104 20.86 18.95 -15.80
C SER A 104 21.47 18.85 -17.21
N PRO A 105 20.67 18.95 -18.30
CA PRO A 105 21.19 18.89 -19.67
C PRO A 105 22.32 19.89 -19.95
N GLU A 106 22.25 21.08 -19.33
CA GLU A 106 23.26 22.15 -19.40
C GLU A 106 24.64 21.75 -18.86
N LYS A 107 24.70 20.76 -17.96
CA LYS A 107 25.94 20.25 -17.35
C LYS A 107 26.51 19.03 -18.08
N LEU A 108 25.83 18.55 -19.12
CA LEU A 108 26.32 17.44 -19.92
C LEU A 108 27.32 17.96 -20.95
N HIS A 109 28.47 17.30 -21.07
CA HIS A 109 29.50 17.58 -22.07
C HIS A 109 29.62 16.42 -23.07
N LYS A 110 30.23 16.64 -24.25
CA LYS A 110 30.35 15.66 -25.35
C LYS A 110 30.95 14.30 -24.93
N ASN A 111 31.78 14.29 -23.89
CA ASN A 111 32.39 13.08 -23.31
C ASN A 111 31.55 12.38 -22.21
N PHE A 112 30.30 12.78 -21.96
CA PHE A 112 29.50 12.23 -20.86
C PHE A 112 28.90 10.87 -21.23
N SER A 113 29.21 9.85 -20.43
CA SER A 113 28.65 8.50 -20.55
C SER A 113 28.00 8.05 -19.24
N LEU A 114 27.05 7.11 -19.34
CA LEU A 114 26.44 6.47 -18.17
C LEU A 114 27.28 5.28 -17.72
N SER A 115 27.47 5.11 -16.42
CA SER A 115 27.94 3.83 -15.88
C SER A 115 26.90 2.73 -16.09
N SER A 116 27.32 1.46 -16.07
CA SER A 116 26.43 0.31 -16.28
C SER A 116 25.24 0.26 -15.31
N GLN A 117 25.38 0.82 -14.10
CA GLN A 117 24.29 0.94 -13.13
C GLN A 117 23.31 2.06 -13.50
N GLU A 118 23.81 3.23 -13.91
CA GLU A 118 22.98 4.36 -14.36
C GLU A 118 22.24 4.00 -15.65
N ALA A 119 22.90 3.32 -16.59
CA ALA A 119 22.31 2.79 -17.81
C ALA A 119 21.21 1.75 -17.52
N LYS A 120 21.40 0.84 -16.55
CA LYS A 120 20.37 -0.12 -16.13
C LYS A 120 19.13 0.59 -15.55
N ILE A 121 19.34 1.52 -14.62
CA ILE A 121 18.26 2.32 -14.00
C ILE A 121 17.46 3.07 -15.07
N PHE A 122 18.14 3.76 -15.98
CA PHE A 122 17.48 4.50 -17.06
C PHE A 122 16.80 3.56 -18.08
N GLY A 123 17.39 2.40 -18.38
CA GLY A 123 16.79 1.37 -19.24
C GLY A 123 15.50 0.81 -18.69
N GLU A 124 15.48 0.47 -17.39
CA GLU A 124 14.26 0.08 -16.68
C GLU A 124 13.22 1.22 -16.65
N ALA A 125 13.64 2.48 -16.55
CA ALA A 125 12.75 3.64 -16.55
C ALA A 125 12.10 3.91 -17.93
N VAL A 126 12.88 3.93 -19.02
CA VAL A 126 12.41 4.30 -20.37
C VAL A 126 11.59 3.20 -21.06
N ARG A 127 11.78 1.92 -20.68
CA ARG A 127 11.14 0.78 -21.35
C ARG A 127 9.62 0.89 -21.38
N GLY A 128 9.05 0.72 -22.57
CA GLY A 128 7.61 0.71 -22.85
C GLY A 128 6.96 2.08 -23.06
N ILE A 129 7.68 3.19 -22.85
CA ILE A 129 7.21 4.56 -23.10
C ILE A 129 7.11 4.85 -24.60
N LYS A 130 6.21 5.74 -25.02
CA LYS A 130 6.11 6.29 -26.38
C LYS A 130 6.90 7.60 -26.51
N VAL A 131 7.65 7.74 -27.60
CA VAL A 131 8.48 8.91 -27.93
C VAL A 131 8.14 9.43 -29.33
N ARG A 132 8.19 10.75 -29.54
CA ARG A 132 8.19 11.39 -30.86
C ARG A 132 9.62 11.72 -31.25
N ILE A 133 9.97 11.50 -32.52
CA ILE A 133 11.26 11.95 -33.09
C ILE A 133 11.21 13.44 -33.48
N THR A 134 12.32 14.15 -33.32
CA THR A 134 12.43 15.60 -33.63
C THR A 134 13.36 15.93 -34.79
N HIS A 135 14.23 15.01 -35.23
CA HIS A 135 15.24 15.25 -36.27
C HIS A 135 14.69 15.44 -37.71
N ARG A 136 13.37 15.44 -37.91
CA ARG A 136 12.73 15.68 -39.21
C ARG A 136 11.62 16.71 -39.04
N ALA A 137 11.79 17.88 -39.66
CA ALA A 137 10.74 18.89 -39.71
C ALA A 137 9.47 18.32 -40.39
N GLY A 138 8.29 18.72 -39.91
CA GLY A 138 6.99 18.28 -40.43
C GLY A 138 6.57 16.82 -40.13
N VAL A 139 7.52 15.89 -39.92
CA VAL A 139 7.22 14.46 -39.81
C VAL A 139 6.91 14.03 -38.37
N VAL A 140 5.62 13.97 -38.03
CA VAL A 140 5.16 13.40 -36.76
C VAL A 140 5.19 11.86 -36.83
N ARG A 141 6.20 11.25 -36.21
CA ARG A 141 6.26 9.80 -35.96
C ARG A 141 6.45 9.51 -34.49
N VAL A 142 5.66 8.58 -33.97
CA VAL A 142 5.64 8.15 -32.57
C VAL A 142 5.97 6.67 -32.48
N TYR A 143 6.97 6.32 -31.69
CA TYR A 143 7.43 4.94 -31.50
C TYR A 143 7.38 4.53 -30.03
N ARG A 144 7.23 3.23 -29.75
CA ARG A 144 7.37 2.66 -28.40
C ARG A 144 8.81 2.17 -28.20
N VAL A 145 9.38 2.44 -27.03
CA VAL A 145 10.75 2.02 -26.66
C VAL A 145 10.79 0.58 -26.16
N ASN A 146 11.63 -0.24 -26.78
CA ASN A 146 11.83 -1.66 -26.48
C ASN A 146 12.92 -1.87 -25.41
N SER A 147 14.05 -1.18 -25.58
CA SER A 147 15.23 -1.21 -24.70
C SER A 147 16.10 0.04 -24.93
N LEU A 148 17.12 0.21 -24.09
CA LEU A 148 18.34 0.93 -24.48
C LEU A 148 19.28 -0.01 -25.25
N GLN A 149 20.24 0.59 -25.94
CA GLN A 149 21.34 -0.04 -26.66
C GLN A 149 22.67 0.66 -26.33
N LEU A 150 23.74 0.31 -27.05
CA LEU A 150 25.06 0.95 -26.91
C LEU A 150 25.02 2.48 -27.16
N PRO A 151 26.06 3.21 -26.71
CA PRO A 151 26.30 4.60 -27.08
C PRO A 151 26.24 4.85 -28.59
N ALA A 152 25.82 6.05 -29.02
CA ALA A 152 25.69 6.36 -30.45
C ALA A 152 27.02 6.28 -31.21
N ASP A 153 28.15 6.55 -30.57
CA ASP A 153 29.52 6.39 -31.11
C ASP A 153 30.01 4.94 -31.21
N GLN A 154 29.26 3.98 -30.65
CA GLN A 154 29.63 2.55 -30.58
C GLN A 154 28.56 1.63 -31.18
N LEU A 155 27.33 2.12 -31.35
CA LEU A 155 26.22 1.37 -31.92
C LEU A 155 26.28 1.40 -33.44
N TRP A 156 26.72 0.29 -34.03
CA TRP A 156 26.71 0.06 -35.47
C TRP A 156 25.34 -0.37 -35.96
N PHE A 157 25.01 0.03 -37.19
CA PHE A 157 23.90 -0.55 -37.94
C PHE A 157 24.26 -0.66 -39.42
N GLU A 158 23.53 -1.52 -40.13
CA GLU A 158 23.59 -1.66 -41.59
C GLU A 158 22.46 -0.84 -42.20
N GLY A 159 22.84 0.15 -43.01
CA GLY A 159 21.94 0.96 -43.80
C GLY A 159 22.09 0.67 -45.29
N LYS A 160 21.21 1.26 -46.10
CA LYS A 160 21.45 1.41 -47.54
C LYS A 160 21.78 2.87 -47.83
N ASP A 161 22.75 3.10 -48.70
CA ASP A 161 23.04 4.43 -49.25
C ASP A 161 21.99 4.85 -50.29
N GLU A 162 22.24 5.94 -51.01
CA GLU A 162 21.28 6.47 -52.00
C GLU A 162 21.35 5.76 -53.36
N GLU A 163 22.36 4.89 -53.55
CA GLU A 163 22.55 4.04 -54.73
C GLU A 163 22.00 2.61 -54.50
N GLY A 164 21.80 2.22 -53.23
CA GLY A 164 21.19 0.96 -52.79
C GLY A 164 22.16 -0.04 -52.15
N ASN A 165 23.45 0.29 -52.08
CA ASN A 165 24.49 -0.58 -51.51
C ASN A 165 24.39 -0.64 -49.99
N GLU A 166 24.88 -1.73 -49.39
CA GLU A 166 24.81 -1.94 -47.95
C GLU A 166 26.01 -1.30 -47.25
N ARG A 167 25.77 -0.15 -46.61
CA ARG A 167 26.80 0.64 -45.93
C ARG A 167 26.62 0.53 -44.41
N ARG A 168 27.64 0.03 -43.73
CA ARG A 168 27.70 -0.10 -42.27
C ARG A 168 28.39 1.11 -41.65
N MET A 169 27.74 1.74 -40.66
CA MET A 169 28.19 2.96 -39.99
C MET A 169 27.70 3.01 -38.53
N THR A 170 28.23 3.92 -37.70
CA THR A 170 27.65 4.14 -36.36
C THR A 170 26.41 5.03 -36.46
N VAL A 171 25.58 5.00 -35.42
CA VAL A 171 24.45 5.93 -35.30
C VAL A 171 24.92 7.39 -35.19
N ALA A 172 26.08 7.66 -34.57
CA ALA A 172 26.65 9.00 -34.53
C ALA A 172 27.03 9.51 -35.93
N ASP A 173 27.74 8.70 -36.72
CA ASP A 173 28.16 9.07 -38.08
C ASP A 173 26.96 9.33 -38.99
N TYR A 174 25.95 8.44 -38.95
CA TYR A 174 24.71 8.61 -39.73
C TYR A 174 23.98 9.92 -39.43
N PHE A 175 23.91 10.30 -38.14
CA PHE A 175 23.29 11.56 -37.76
C PHE A 175 24.14 12.77 -38.14
N GLY A 176 25.47 12.67 -38.09
CA GLY A 176 26.40 13.69 -38.59
C GLY A 176 26.31 13.91 -40.10
N GLU A 177 26.33 12.83 -40.89
CA GLU A 177 26.26 12.88 -42.37
C GLU A 177 24.89 13.35 -42.88
N ARG A 178 23.79 12.89 -42.27
CA ARG A 178 22.44 13.06 -42.82
C ARG A 178 21.57 14.12 -42.15
N TYR A 179 21.93 14.61 -40.96
CA TYR A 179 21.11 15.58 -40.21
C TYR A 179 21.94 16.67 -39.51
N ALA A 180 22.57 16.37 -38.38
CA ALA A 180 23.34 17.28 -37.55
C ALA A 180 24.20 16.48 -36.54
N GLU A 181 25.37 17.01 -36.18
CA GLU A 181 26.25 16.39 -35.20
C GLU A 181 25.59 16.28 -33.80
N LEU A 182 25.70 15.11 -33.17
CA LEU A 182 25.19 14.85 -31.82
C LEU A 182 26.05 15.56 -30.75
N LYS A 183 25.39 16.20 -29.77
CA LYS A 183 26.07 16.88 -28.66
C LYS A 183 26.59 15.90 -27.62
N TYR A 184 25.96 14.73 -27.48
CA TYR A 184 26.24 13.72 -26.47
C TYR A 184 26.35 12.31 -27.09
N PRO A 185 27.27 12.08 -28.05
CA PRO A 185 27.35 10.80 -28.78
C PRO A 185 27.67 9.59 -27.89
N LYS A 186 28.19 9.82 -26.69
CA LYS A 186 28.48 8.78 -25.67
C LYS A 186 27.27 8.38 -24.81
N LEU A 187 26.08 8.93 -25.07
CA LEU A 187 24.82 8.47 -24.48
C LEU A 187 24.22 7.29 -25.25
N PRO A 188 23.56 6.34 -24.55
CA PRO A 188 22.97 5.15 -25.18
C PRO A 188 21.80 5.51 -26.11
N CYS A 189 21.68 4.82 -27.24
CA CYS A 189 20.49 4.95 -28.09
C CYS A 189 19.29 4.18 -27.51
N ILE A 190 18.08 4.61 -27.86
CA ILE A 190 16.85 3.81 -27.68
C ILE A 190 16.61 2.91 -28.89
N HIS A 191 16.20 1.66 -28.66
CA HIS A 191 15.66 0.77 -29.68
C HIS A 191 14.14 0.84 -29.69
N VAL A 192 13.54 0.94 -30.89
CA VAL A 192 12.10 1.19 -31.04
C VAL A 192 11.47 0.41 -32.20
N GLY A 193 10.14 0.29 -32.21
CA GLY A 193 9.42 -0.37 -33.31
C GLY A 193 9.46 -1.90 -33.23
N PRO A 194 9.37 -2.64 -34.36
CA PRO A 194 9.43 -4.10 -34.36
C PRO A 194 10.76 -4.60 -33.79
N VAL A 195 10.72 -5.58 -32.89
CA VAL A 195 11.93 -6.08 -32.19
C VAL A 195 12.99 -6.59 -33.17
N ASN A 196 12.57 -7.21 -34.27
CA ASN A 196 13.44 -7.78 -35.30
C ASN A 196 13.95 -6.74 -36.33
N ARG A 197 13.82 -5.42 -36.06
CA ARG A 197 14.35 -4.35 -36.93
C ARG A 197 15.27 -3.42 -36.13
N ASN A 198 16.42 -3.10 -36.71
CA ASN A 198 17.46 -2.25 -36.12
C ASN A 198 17.12 -0.76 -36.25
N ILE A 199 16.03 -0.31 -35.59
CA ILE A 199 15.61 1.10 -35.56
C ILE A 199 16.11 1.71 -34.25
N PHE A 200 17.20 2.49 -34.34
CA PHE A 200 17.84 3.13 -33.20
C PHE A 200 17.74 4.66 -33.31
N PHE A 201 17.53 5.34 -32.18
CA PHE A 201 17.56 6.80 -32.12
C PHE A 201 18.39 7.30 -30.92
N PRO A 202 19.27 8.30 -31.09
CA PRO A 202 19.88 9.04 -29.98
C PRO A 202 18.84 9.71 -29.07
N LEU A 203 19.19 9.91 -27.80
CA LEU A 203 18.28 10.55 -26.83
C LEU A 203 17.95 12.00 -27.20
N GLU A 204 18.90 12.72 -27.81
CA GLU A 204 18.74 14.13 -28.21
C GLU A 204 17.59 14.35 -29.21
N VAL A 205 17.35 13.38 -30.09
CA VAL A 205 16.36 13.49 -31.17
C VAL A 205 14.98 12.94 -30.79
N CYS A 206 14.72 12.77 -29.48
CA CYS A 206 13.53 12.11 -28.93
C CYS A 206 12.88 12.94 -27.81
N VAL A 207 11.56 13.13 -27.89
CA VAL A 207 10.74 13.82 -26.88
C VAL A 207 9.53 12.99 -26.44
N LEU A 208 9.04 13.22 -25.23
CA LEU A 208 7.81 12.61 -24.72
C LEU A 208 6.59 13.30 -25.34
N ASP A 209 5.87 12.61 -26.24
CA ASP A 209 4.90 13.26 -27.11
C ASP A 209 3.59 13.66 -26.42
N THR A 210 2.88 12.65 -25.87
CA THR A 210 1.55 12.80 -25.29
C THR A 210 1.57 12.54 -23.78
N PRO A 211 0.58 13.03 -23.02
CA PRO A 211 0.41 12.66 -21.61
C PRO A 211 0.27 11.14 -21.49
N GLN A 212 1.27 10.49 -20.89
CA GLN A 212 1.33 9.05 -20.77
C GLN A 212 1.24 8.63 -19.31
N LYS A 213 0.25 7.80 -19.00
CA LYS A 213 0.00 7.27 -17.66
C LYS A 213 1.23 6.57 -17.11
N TYR A 214 1.66 6.96 -15.91
CA TYR A 214 2.74 6.29 -15.20
C TYR A 214 2.23 4.94 -14.67
N ASN A 215 2.53 3.88 -15.40
CA ASN A 215 2.01 2.53 -15.11
C ASN A 215 2.86 1.72 -14.12
N LYS A 216 3.96 2.26 -13.58
CA LYS A 216 4.87 1.55 -12.66
C LYS A 216 4.48 1.81 -11.20
N LYS A 217 4.95 0.98 -10.27
CA LYS A 217 4.69 1.14 -8.83
C LYS A 217 5.36 2.42 -8.30
N LEU A 218 4.55 3.37 -7.84
CA LEU A 218 5.02 4.65 -7.28
C LEU A 218 5.78 4.44 -5.96
N ASN A 219 6.84 5.21 -5.75
CA ASN A 219 7.57 5.25 -4.47
C ASN A 219 6.70 5.83 -3.33
N GLU A 220 7.13 5.71 -2.07
CA GLU A 220 6.36 6.24 -0.92
C GLU A 220 6.20 7.77 -0.93
N LYS A 221 7.17 8.52 -1.48
CA LYS A 221 7.11 10.00 -1.61
C LYS A 221 5.98 10.40 -2.57
N HIS A 222 5.95 9.81 -3.77
CA HIS A 222 5.00 10.12 -4.84
C HIS A 222 3.59 9.62 -4.49
N THR A 223 3.48 8.41 -3.93
CA THR A 223 2.25 7.90 -3.34
C THR A 223 1.69 8.86 -2.28
N SER A 224 2.55 9.42 -1.42
CA SER A 224 2.14 10.41 -0.42
C SER A 224 1.85 11.79 -1.00
N ALA A 225 2.40 12.15 -2.18
CA ALA A 225 2.07 13.38 -2.89
C ALA A 225 0.68 13.30 -3.52
N ILE A 226 0.41 12.26 -4.33
CA ILE A 226 -0.91 12.03 -4.94
C ILE A 226 -2.01 12.00 -3.88
N ILE A 227 -1.81 11.24 -2.79
CA ILE A 227 -2.83 11.15 -1.72
C ILE A 227 -3.09 12.51 -1.06
N ARG A 228 -2.09 13.38 -0.91
CA ARG A 228 -2.30 14.73 -0.35
C ARG A 228 -3.03 15.67 -1.32
N ALA A 229 -2.91 15.47 -2.62
CA ALA A 229 -3.60 16.29 -3.62
C ALA A 229 -5.00 15.75 -3.99
N ALA A 230 -5.20 14.43 -3.87
CA ALA A 230 -6.49 13.77 -4.06
C ALA A 230 -7.37 13.78 -2.80
N ALA A 231 -6.79 13.93 -1.61
CA ALA A 231 -7.52 14.14 -0.36
C ALA A 231 -8.01 15.59 -0.25
N VAL A 232 -9.30 15.73 -0.52
CA VAL A 232 -10.06 16.97 -0.59
C VAL A 232 -11.33 16.73 0.23
N ASP A 233 -11.79 17.74 0.97
CA ASP A 233 -13.06 17.69 1.71
C ASP A 233 -14.27 17.47 0.79
N ALA A 234 -15.41 17.12 1.38
CA ALA A 234 -16.63 16.78 0.65
C ALA A 234 -17.13 17.94 -0.23
N VAL A 235 -17.22 19.16 0.32
CA VAL A 235 -17.71 20.35 -0.41
C VAL A 235 -16.77 20.72 -1.55
N SER A 236 -15.46 20.74 -1.31
CA SER A 236 -14.46 20.98 -2.36
C SER A 236 -14.32 19.82 -3.36
N ARG A 237 -14.98 18.67 -3.12
CA ARG A 237 -15.13 17.57 -4.08
C ARG A 237 -16.39 17.74 -4.92
N GLU A 238 -17.51 18.02 -4.28
CA GLU A 238 -18.82 18.32 -4.87
C GLU A 238 -18.71 19.45 -5.91
N GLN A 239 -18.14 20.60 -5.53
CA GLN A 239 -17.89 21.74 -6.43
C GLN A 239 -17.04 21.36 -7.66
N ARG A 240 -16.10 20.42 -7.53
CA ARG A 240 -15.28 19.94 -8.65
C ARG A 240 -16.06 19.01 -9.59
N ILE A 241 -17.08 18.31 -9.09
CA ILE A 241 -17.95 17.46 -9.93
C ILE A 241 -18.87 18.37 -10.76
N VAL A 242 -19.45 19.42 -10.15
CA VAL A 242 -20.24 20.44 -10.86
C VAL A 242 -19.41 21.13 -11.95
N ALA A 243 -18.24 21.67 -11.60
CA ALA A 243 -17.37 22.34 -12.59
C ALA A 243 -16.84 21.40 -13.70
N LEU A 244 -16.72 20.09 -13.44
CA LEU A 244 -16.39 19.10 -14.47
C LEU A 244 -17.59 18.77 -15.36
N PHE A 245 -18.82 18.82 -14.85
CA PHE A 245 -20.04 18.66 -15.64
C PHE A 245 -20.24 19.86 -16.59
N GLU A 246 -20.09 21.08 -16.07
CA GLU A 246 -20.09 22.32 -16.87
C GLU A 246 -19.03 22.25 -17.97
N GLN A 247 -17.78 21.89 -17.63
CA GLN A 247 -16.68 21.77 -18.60
C GLN A 247 -16.88 20.63 -19.63
N ALA A 248 -17.71 19.64 -19.34
CA ALA A 248 -18.00 18.54 -20.26
C ALA A 248 -19.01 18.93 -21.36
N GLY A 249 -19.79 19.99 -21.18
CA GLY A 249 -20.64 20.56 -22.23
C GLY A 249 -21.80 19.66 -22.71
N PHE A 250 -22.28 18.72 -21.89
CA PHE A 250 -23.24 17.68 -22.30
C PHE A 250 -24.55 18.18 -22.95
N GLN A 251 -24.97 19.45 -22.75
CA GLN A 251 -26.15 20.03 -23.41
C GLN A 251 -25.89 20.41 -24.89
N GLU A 252 -24.62 20.60 -25.24
CA GLU A 252 -24.17 20.97 -26.59
C GLU A 252 -23.69 19.75 -27.40
N ASP A 253 -23.56 18.58 -26.76
CA ASP A 253 -23.13 17.34 -27.40
C ASP A 253 -24.08 16.94 -28.55
N PRO A 254 -23.58 16.83 -29.79
CA PRO A 254 -24.43 16.52 -30.95
C PRO A 254 -24.96 15.08 -30.92
N PHE A 255 -24.21 14.13 -30.34
CA PHE A 255 -24.66 12.74 -30.23
C PHE A 255 -25.79 12.62 -29.21
N LEU A 256 -25.66 13.23 -28.03
CA LEU A 256 -26.75 13.21 -27.04
C LEU A 256 -28.04 13.83 -27.62
N ARG A 257 -27.91 14.92 -28.39
CA ARG A 257 -29.03 15.55 -29.09
C ARG A 257 -29.68 14.65 -30.15
N GLU A 258 -28.89 13.94 -30.95
CA GLU A 258 -29.39 13.04 -32.00
C GLU A 258 -30.10 11.80 -31.43
N PHE A 259 -29.63 11.29 -30.28
CA PHE A 259 -30.33 10.26 -29.50
C PHE A 259 -31.51 10.80 -28.66
N GLY A 260 -31.85 12.09 -28.75
CA GLY A 260 -32.94 12.72 -28.00
C GLY A 260 -32.70 12.86 -26.49
N LEU A 261 -31.48 12.61 -26.02
CA LEU A 261 -31.11 12.59 -24.62
C LEU A 261 -30.83 13.99 -24.08
N ARG A 262 -31.14 14.19 -22.79
CA ARG A 262 -30.75 15.37 -22.00
C ARG A 262 -30.30 14.89 -20.63
N ILE A 263 -29.24 15.49 -20.10
CA ILE A 263 -28.70 15.15 -18.77
C ILE A 263 -29.03 16.30 -17.81
N ASN A 264 -29.52 16.00 -16.60
CA ASN A 264 -29.74 17.02 -15.58
C ASN A 264 -28.37 17.56 -15.09
N PRO A 265 -28.12 18.88 -15.07
CA PRO A 265 -26.92 19.45 -14.45
C PRO A 265 -26.89 19.34 -12.91
N GLU A 266 -28.04 19.16 -12.27
CA GLU A 266 -28.13 19.01 -10.81
C GLU A 266 -27.82 17.58 -10.36
N MET A 267 -27.22 17.43 -9.17
CA MET A 267 -26.98 16.11 -8.59
C MET A 267 -28.30 15.48 -8.13
N CYS A 268 -28.43 14.16 -8.26
CA CYS A 268 -29.61 13.43 -7.80
C CYS A 268 -29.75 13.55 -6.26
N GLU A 269 -30.83 14.17 -5.80
CA GLU A 269 -31.21 14.19 -4.39
C GLU A 269 -31.91 12.88 -3.99
N THR A 270 -31.58 12.37 -2.79
CA THR A 270 -32.23 11.19 -2.22
C THR A 270 -32.22 11.28 -0.68
N THR A 271 -33.19 10.64 -0.05
CA THR A 271 -33.35 10.63 1.42
C THR A 271 -32.50 9.52 2.02
N ALA A 272 -31.56 9.90 2.89
CA ALA A 272 -30.74 8.96 3.65
C ALA A 272 -31.26 8.77 5.08
N ARG A 273 -31.02 7.59 5.66
CA ARG A 273 -31.35 7.24 7.05
C ARG A 273 -30.04 7.00 7.81
N VAL A 274 -29.79 7.69 8.91
CA VAL A 274 -28.58 7.48 9.73
C VAL A 274 -28.87 6.43 10.79
N LEU A 275 -28.18 5.29 10.73
CA LEU A 275 -28.30 4.23 11.71
C LEU A 275 -27.63 4.60 13.03
N THR A 276 -28.33 4.38 14.14
CA THR A 276 -27.77 4.46 15.49
C THR A 276 -26.62 3.45 15.64
N PRO A 277 -25.45 3.84 16.16
CA PRO A 277 -24.38 2.89 16.43
C PRO A 277 -24.76 1.94 17.59
N PRO A 278 -24.36 0.65 17.54
CA PRO A 278 -24.55 -0.27 18.66
C PRO A 278 -23.72 0.16 19.86
N ARG A 279 -24.10 -0.32 21.05
CA ARG A 279 -23.27 -0.18 22.24
C ARG A 279 -22.19 -1.26 22.23
N ILE A 280 -20.96 -0.92 22.60
CA ILE A 280 -19.82 -1.84 22.67
C ILE A 280 -19.56 -2.20 24.14
N LEU A 281 -19.55 -3.50 24.45
CA LEU A 281 -19.28 -4.08 25.76
C LEU A 281 -17.80 -4.48 25.92
N PHE A 282 -17.20 -4.00 27.00
CA PHE A 282 -15.84 -4.26 27.47
C PHE A 282 -15.83 -5.15 28.72
N GLY A 283 -14.65 -5.41 29.28
CA GLY A 283 -14.50 -6.25 30.47
C GLY A 283 -15.09 -5.60 31.73
N GLU A 284 -16.09 -6.25 32.33
CA GLU A 284 -16.86 -5.76 33.50
C GLU A 284 -16.02 -5.66 34.80
N ASN A 285 -14.79 -6.16 34.79
CA ASN A 285 -13.91 -6.21 35.98
C ASN A 285 -13.40 -4.84 36.46
N ASN A 286 -13.56 -3.75 35.68
CA ASN A 286 -13.14 -2.41 36.10
C ASN A 286 -14.27 -1.58 36.72
N ARG A 287 -14.32 -1.51 38.06
CA ARG A 287 -15.25 -0.67 38.83
C ARG A 287 -15.12 0.86 38.62
N ARG A 288 -14.21 1.34 37.77
CA ARG A 288 -13.94 2.78 37.53
C ARG A 288 -14.51 3.34 36.22
N ALA A 289 -15.12 2.50 35.38
CA ALA A 289 -15.71 2.92 34.12
C ALA A 289 -16.96 2.08 33.83
N ASP A 290 -17.92 2.63 33.07
CA ASP A 290 -18.99 1.82 32.48
C ASP A 290 -18.34 0.90 31.42
N PRO A 291 -18.50 -0.45 31.50
CA PRO A 291 -18.02 -1.35 30.46
C PRO A 291 -18.80 -1.20 29.15
N ILE A 292 -19.92 -0.49 29.13
CA ILE A 292 -20.69 -0.20 27.91
C ILE A 292 -20.32 1.19 27.37
N VAL A 293 -19.67 1.21 26.20
CA VAL A 293 -19.34 2.44 25.47
C VAL A 293 -20.25 2.60 24.27
N ILE A 294 -20.90 3.76 24.15
CA ILE A 294 -21.65 4.14 22.95
C ILE A 294 -20.69 4.87 22.00
N PRO A 295 -20.44 4.38 20.78
CA PRO A 295 -19.61 5.06 19.81
C PRO A 295 -20.22 6.39 19.37
N LYS A 296 -19.36 7.33 18.99
CA LYS A 296 -19.74 8.61 18.40
C LYS A 296 -18.92 8.83 17.12
N ASP A 297 -19.58 9.29 16.07
CA ASP A 297 -18.95 9.65 14.79
C ASP A 297 -17.99 8.57 14.25
N GLY A 298 -18.39 7.29 14.31
CA GLY A 298 -17.56 6.18 13.81
C GLY A 298 -16.36 5.80 14.69
N ALA A 299 -16.30 6.28 15.93
CA ALA A 299 -15.18 6.07 16.85
C ALA A 299 -15.62 5.94 18.32
N TRP A 300 -14.72 5.42 19.16
CA TRP A 300 -14.87 5.35 20.62
C TRP A 300 -13.49 5.48 21.28
N SER A 301 -13.43 5.72 22.59
CA SER A 301 -12.18 5.63 23.35
C SER A 301 -12.04 4.29 24.08
N MET A 302 -10.79 3.87 24.24
CA MET A 302 -10.35 2.73 25.05
C MET A 302 -9.76 3.18 26.40
N ASP A 303 -9.89 4.47 26.74
CA ASP A 303 -9.36 5.01 28.00
C ASP A 303 -10.11 4.41 29.19
N ASN A 304 -9.36 3.89 30.16
CA ASN A 304 -9.84 3.13 31.32
C ASN A 304 -10.64 1.84 30.99
N GLN A 305 -10.79 1.43 29.73
CA GLN A 305 -11.48 0.20 29.36
C GLN A 305 -10.60 -1.05 29.47
N GLN A 306 -11.21 -2.18 29.84
CA GLN A 306 -10.58 -3.50 29.89
C GLN A 306 -11.06 -4.40 28.74
N LEU A 307 -10.24 -5.36 28.35
CA LEU A 307 -10.57 -6.34 27.31
C LEU A 307 -11.71 -7.23 27.79
N TYR A 308 -12.68 -7.52 26.90
CA TYR A 308 -13.85 -8.33 27.25
C TYR A 308 -13.48 -9.77 27.66
N VAL A 309 -12.58 -10.43 26.94
CA VAL A 309 -11.85 -11.61 27.40
C VAL A 309 -10.35 -11.32 27.23
N PRO A 310 -9.63 -10.99 28.31
CA PRO A 310 -8.19 -10.81 28.26
C PRO A 310 -7.48 -12.16 28.15
N ALA A 311 -6.58 -12.27 27.16
CA ALA A 311 -5.64 -13.37 27.05
C ALA A 311 -4.55 -13.31 28.15
N SER A 312 -3.77 -14.38 28.24
CA SER A 312 -2.60 -14.45 29.12
C SER A 312 -1.38 -14.87 28.30
N CYS A 313 -0.42 -13.96 28.13
CA CYS A 313 0.93 -14.32 27.69
C CYS A 313 1.70 -14.76 28.95
N LYS A 314 2.22 -15.99 28.96
CA LYS A 314 3.12 -16.52 29.99
C LYS A 314 4.57 -16.27 29.61
N SER A 315 4.92 -16.52 28.35
CA SER A 315 6.27 -16.49 27.82
C SER A 315 6.30 -15.82 26.44
N PHE A 316 7.33 -15.03 26.18
CA PHE A 316 7.53 -14.42 24.86
C PHE A 316 9.01 -14.08 24.62
N SER A 317 9.42 -14.11 23.35
CA SER A 317 10.78 -13.72 22.94
C SER A 317 10.79 -12.50 22.03
N MET A 318 11.97 -11.90 21.87
CA MET A 318 12.19 -10.75 21.00
C MET A 318 13.32 -11.00 19.99
N ILE A 319 13.03 -10.71 18.72
CA ILE A 319 14.05 -10.56 17.67
C ILE A 319 14.23 -9.06 17.39
N ALA A 320 15.40 -8.54 17.72
CA ALA A 320 15.74 -7.13 17.60
C ALA A 320 16.66 -6.89 16.39
N LEU A 321 16.10 -6.41 15.28
CA LEU A 321 16.85 -6.06 14.07
C LEU A 321 17.46 -4.65 14.15
N VAL A 322 18.04 -4.34 15.30
CA VAL A 322 18.59 -3.02 15.69
C VAL A 322 19.92 -3.20 16.42
N ASP A 323 20.67 -2.12 16.61
CA ASP A 323 21.94 -2.19 17.35
C ASP A 323 21.69 -2.55 18.83
N PRO A 324 22.48 -3.47 19.44
CA PRO A 324 22.33 -3.82 20.86
C PRO A 324 22.40 -2.64 21.85
N ARG A 325 23.02 -1.52 21.46
CA ARG A 325 23.01 -0.26 22.26
C ARG A 325 21.60 0.29 22.50
N GLU A 326 20.62 -0.11 21.70
CA GLU A 326 19.21 0.28 21.83
C GLU A 326 18.45 -0.49 22.93
N GLN A 327 19.08 -1.45 23.63
CA GLN A 327 18.46 -2.31 24.64
C GLN A 327 17.66 -1.54 25.71
N ASN A 328 18.13 -0.37 26.15
CA ASN A 328 17.43 0.45 27.13
C ASN A 328 16.07 0.98 26.61
N GLN A 329 15.97 1.23 25.30
CA GLN A 329 14.69 1.59 24.65
C GLN A 329 13.80 0.36 24.48
N LEU A 330 14.36 -0.81 24.18
CA LEU A 330 13.61 -2.08 24.18
C LEU A 330 13.00 -2.35 25.57
N GLN A 331 13.75 -2.14 26.65
CA GLN A 331 13.30 -2.36 28.02
C GLN A 331 12.20 -1.39 28.44
N SER A 332 12.38 -0.10 28.15
CA SER A 332 11.35 0.93 28.38
C SER A 332 10.06 0.64 27.60
N PHE A 333 10.18 0.09 26.39
CA PHE A 333 9.05 -0.31 25.55
C PHE A 333 8.33 -1.56 26.09
N CYS A 334 9.05 -2.61 26.50
CA CYS A 334 8.47 -3.80 27.13
C CYS A 334 7.72 -3.46 28.42
N GLN A 335 8.31 -2.60 29.27
CA GLN A 335 7.64 -2.10 30.47
C GLN A 335 6.36 -1.32 30.14
N ALA A 336 6.39 -0.42 29.14
CA ALA A 336 5.21 0.33 28.70
C ALA A 336 4.12 -0.56 28.08
N ILE A 337 4.49 -1.65 27.40
CA ILE A 337 3.54 -2.69 26.93
C ILE A 337 2.92 -3.39 28.14
N ALA A 338 3.72 -3.98 29.02
CA ALA A 338 3.24 -4.79 30.14
C ALA A 338 2.35 -3.98 31.09
N GLN A 339 2.72 -2.74 31.39
CA GLN A 339 1.86 -1.81 32.14
C GLN A 339 0.50 -1.59 31.45
N LYS A 340 0.48 -1.38 30.13
CA LYS A 340 -0.78 -1.19 29.38
C LYS A 340 -1.58 -2.49 29.22
N ALA A 341 -0.92 -3.64 29.13
CA ALA A 341 -1.56 -4.96 29.13
C ALA A 341 -2.32 -5.17 30.45
N CYS A 342 -1.62 -5.01 31.59
CA CYS A 342 -2.19 -5.18 32.93
C CYS A 342 -3.33 -4.17 33.20
N GLN A 343 -3.21 -2.91 32.78
CA GLN A 343 -4.31 -1.94 32.85
C GLN A 343 -5.56 -2.42 32.10
N MET A 344 -5.38 -3.07 30.94
CA MET A 344 -6.44 -3.61 30.10
C MET A 344 -6.90 -5.03 30.51
N GLY A 345 -6.40 -5.57 31.63
CA GLY A 345 -6.76 -6.88 32.18
C GLY A 345 -5.92 -8.06 31.67
N MET A 346 -5.01 -7.84 30.71
CA MET A 346 -4.18 -8.88 30.09
C MET A 346 -2.93 -9.15 30.94
N LYS A 347 -2.65 -10.44 31.21
CA LYS A 347 -1.36 -10.85 31.79
C LYS A 347 -0.29 -10.86 30.70
N PHE A 348 0.82 -10.15 30.93
CA PHE A 348 1.92 -10.02 29.97
C PHE A 348 3.25 -9.79 30.72
N PRO A 349 4.35 -10.50 30.40
CA PRO A 349 5.63 -10.32 31.09
C PRO A 349 6.26 -8.95 30.83
N SER A 350 7.00 -8.41 31.80
CA SER A 350 7.64 -7.08 31.72
C SER A 350 8.90 -7.05 30.84
N TRP A 351 9.43 -8.23 30.51
CA TRP A 351 10.61 -8.45 29.67
C TRP A 351 10.46 -9.83 28.99
N PRO A 352 10.91 -10.01 27.73
CA PRO A 352 10.96 -11.33 27.10
C PRO A 352 11.94 -12.28 27.79
N ASP A 353 11.70 -13.57 27.61
CA ASP A 353 12.58 -14.65 28.08
C ASP A 353 13.92 -14.63 27.31
N LEU A 354 13.86 -14.40 25.99
CA LEU A 354 15.03 -14.32 25.11
C LEU A 354 15.02 -13.03 24.29
N VAL A 355 16.18 -12.38 24.16
CA VAL A 355 16.41 -11.28 23.20
C VAL A 355 17.56 -11.67 22.27
N LYS A 356 17.24 -11.90 21.00
CA LYS A 356 18.23 -12.18 19.95
C LYS A 356 18.38 -10.95 19.04
N TYR A 357 19.60 -10.62 18.64
CA TYR A 357 19.89 -9.44 17.80
C TYR A 357 20.31 -9.85 16.39
N GLY A 358 19.79 -9.14 15.39
CA GLY A 358 20.09 -9.37 13.97
C GLY A 358 20.17 -8.08 13.16
N ARG A 359 20.43 -8.20 11.86
CA ARG A 359 20.60 -7.09 10.91
C ARG A 359 20.04 -7.38 9.52
N THR A 360 20.10 -8.63 9.06
CA THR A 360 19.75 -9.07 7.70
C THR A 360 18.38 -9.75 7.64
N LYS A 361 18.00 -10.31 6.48
CA LYS A 361 16.83 -11.22 6.38
C LYS A 361 17.23 -12.67 6.68
N GLU A 362 18.49 -13.02 6.42
CA GLU A 362 19.09 -14.32 6.67
C GLU A 362 19.15 -14.61 8.18
N ASP A 363 19.50 -13.59 8.97
CA ASP A 363 19.52 -13.64 10.43
C ASP A 363 18.14 -14.00 10.99
N VAL A 364 17.04 -13.51 10.36
CA VAL A 364 15.67 -13.80 10.84
C VAL A 364 15.41 -15.30 10.88
N PHE A 365 15.80 -16.04 9.84
CA PHE A 365 15.59 -17.48 9.80
C PHE A 365 16.37 -18.21 10.89
N MET A 366 17.66 -17.86 11.07
CA MET A 366 18.50 -18.45 12.11
C MET A 366 17.97 -18.14 13.51
N LEU A 367 17.58 -16.89 13.78
CA LEU A 367 17.12 -16.46 15.11
C LEU A 367 15.73 -17.02 15.47
N PHE A 368 14.84 -17.24 14.49
CA PHE A 368 13.59 -17.98 14.74
C PHE A 368 13.88 -19.45 15.11
N ASN A 369 14.81 -20.10 14.42
CA ASN A 369 15.21 -21.48 14.72
C ASN A 369 15.90 -21.60 16.10
N GLU A 370 16.85 -20.71 16.41
CA GLU A 370 17.48 -20.66 17.74
C GLU A 370 16.44 -20.55 18.85
N ILE A 371 15.49 -19.62 18.71
CA ILE A 371 14.42 -19.40 19.70
C ILE A 371 13.58 -20.68 19.84
N ALA A 372 13.13 -21.28 18.73
CA ALA A 372 12.35 -22.52 18.78
C ALA A 372 13.10 -23.66 19.48
N THR A 373 14.38 -23.88 19.15
CA THR A 373 15.22 -24.90 19.79
C THR A 373 15.43 -24.63 21.29
N GLU A 374 15.58 -23.37 21.70
CA GLU A 374 15.76 -22.99 23.11
C GLU A 374 14.47 -23.19 23.94
N TYR A 375 13.29 -23.02 23.31
CA TYR A 375 11.99 -23.39 23.90
C TYR A 375 11.79 -24.91 23.99
N GLU A 376 12.12 -25.66 22.94
CA GLU A 376 12.08 -27.13 22.94
C GLU A 376 12.99 -27.73 24.03
N GLN A 377 14.22 -27.21 24.18
CA GLN A 377 15.18 -27.66 25.19
C GLN A 377 14.76 -27.34 26.62
N THR A 378 14.08 -26.22 26.85
CA THR A 378 13.56 -25.84 28.18
C THR A 378 12.21 -26.47 28.51
N GLY A 379 11.55 -27.11 27.54
CA GLY A 379 10.19 -27.66 27.70
C GLY A 379 9.12 -26.59 27.90
N THR A 380 9.39 -25.34 27.51
CA THR A 380 8.47 -24.21 27.67
C THR A 380 7.86 -23.79 26.33
N ILE A 381 6.66 -23.23 26.35
CA ILE A 381 5.91 -22.86 25.14
C ILE A 381 6.03 -21.36 24.92
N CYS A 382 6.58 -20.94 23.77
CA CYS A 382 6.59 -19.55 23.34
C CYS A 382 5.19 -19.13 22.87
N ASP A 383 4.51 -18.26 23.62
CA ASP A 383 3.21 -17.74 23.19
C ASP A 383 3.35 -16.73 22.04
N LEU A 384 4.48 -16.00 21.98
CA LEU A 384 4.65 -14.83 21.10
C LEU A 384 6.13 -14.50 20.81
N ILE A 385 6.42 -14.10 19.57
CA ILE A 385 7.69 -13.43 19.21
C ILE A 385 7.43 -11.98 18.76
N ILE A 386 7.97 -11.00 19.48
CA ILE A 386 7.97 -9.59 19.09
C ILE A 386 9.19 -9.30 18.21
N VAL A 387 8.97 -8.77 17.00
CA VAL A 387 10.06 -8.48 16.07
C VAL A 387 10.23 -6.97 15.87
N VAL A 388 11.33 -6.40 16.36
CA VAL A 388 11.62 -4.97 16.23
C VAL A 388 12.42 -4.71 14.96
N MET A 389 11.80 -4.03 13.99
CA MET A 389 12.40 -3.68 12.71
C MET A 389 12.85 -2.20 12.70
N PRO A 390 14.01 -1.85 12.13
CA PRO A 390 14.55 -0.48 12.19
C PRO A 390 13.73 0.48 11.31
N CYS A 391 13.28 0.00 10.16
CA CYS A 391 12.48 0.73 9.19
C CYS A 391 11.43 -0.17 8.54
N LYS A 392 10.64 0.36 7.60
CA LYS A 392 9.83 -0.49 6.71
C LYS A 392 10.75 -1.21 5.73
N ASN A 393 10.84 -2.53 5.86
CA ASN A 393 11.39 -3.40 4.83
C ASN A 393 10.33 -4.48 4.53
N ALA A 394 9.95 -4.62 3.26
CA ALA A 394 8.93 -5.59 2.86
C ALA A 394 9.47 -7.02 2.88
N ASP A 395 10.72 -7.22 2.49
CA ASP A 395 11.34 -8.53 2.33
C ASP A 395 11.62 -9.15 3.70
N ILE A 396 12.22 -8.39 4.62
CA ILE A 396 12.36 -8.78 6.03
C ILE A 396 10.99 -9.08 6.65
N TYR A 397 9.96 -8.26 6.39
CA TYR A 397 8.63 -8.50 6.92
C TYR A 397 8.01 -9.80 6.38
N MET A 398 8.23 -10.14 5.11
CA MET A 398 7.78 -11.40 4.52
C MET A 398 8.53 -12.58 5.13
N THR A 399 9.86 -12.54 5.25
CA THR A 399 10.65 -13.61 5.89
C THR A 399 10.25 -13.83 7.35
N VAL A 400 10.03 -12.76 8.13
CA VAL A 400 9.50 -12.87 9.50
C VAL A 400 8.17 -13.63 9.53
N LYS A 401 7.31 -13.42 8.52
CA LYS A 401 6.00 -14.08 8.44
C LYS A 401 6.02 -15.48 7.85
N GLU A 402 6.98 -15.79 7.00
CA GLU A 402 7.27 -17.14 6.55
C GLU A 402 7.77 -18.00 7.73
N CYS A 403 8.78 -17.52 8.47
CA CYS A 403 9.30 -18.18 9.67
C CYS A 403 8.20 -18.38 10.73
N SER A 404 7.42 -17.34 11.05
CA SER A 404 6.43 -17.43 12.13
C SER A 404 5.16 -18.18 11.75
N ASP A 405 4.57 -17.87 10.60
CA ASP A 405 3.21 -18.32 10.26
C ASP A 405 3.22 -19.60 9.39
N MET A 406 4.39 -20.05 8.88
CA MET A 406 4.52 -21.28 8.07
C MET A 406 5.57 -22.28 8.58
N VAL A 407 6.73 -21.83 9.08
CA VAL A 407 7.82 -22.75 9.50
C VAL A 407 7.64 -23.22 10.94
N HIS A 408 7.55 -22.30 11.92
CA HIS A 408 7.51 -22.66 13.34
C HIS A 408 6.11 -22.62 13.98
N GLY A 409 5.14 -21.96 13.34
CA GLY A 409 3.77 -21.82 13.88
C GLY A 409 3.63 -20.88 15.10
N ILE A 410 4.71 -20.22 15.52
CA ILE A 410 4.73 -19.31 16.68
C ILE A 410 4.16 -17.94 16.28
N MET A 411 3.19 -17.43 17.04
CA MET A 411 2.59 -16.11 16.77
C MET A 411 3.65 -14.99 16.79
N SER A 412 3.69 -14.16 15.74
CA SER A 412 4.64 -13.03 15.68
C SER A 412 3.96 -11.65 15.59
N GLN A 413 4.59 -10.63 16.21
CA GLN A 413 4.15 -9.24 16.14
C GLN A 413 5.31 -8.29 15.83
N CYS A 414 5.39 -7.85 14.57
CA CYS A 414 6.40 -6.89 14.13
C CYS A 414 6.07 -5.47 14.61
N VAL A 415 7.08 -4.72 15.08
CA VAL A 415 6.99 -3.32 15.50
C VAL A 415 8.12 -2.52 14.84
N LEU A 416 7.89 -1.26 14.48
CA LEU A 416 8.93 -0.38 13.95
C LEU A 416 9.65 0.35 15.10
N MET A 417 10.97 0.44 15.05
CA MET A 417 11.80 1.05 16.09
C MET A 417 11.35 2.49 16.46
N LYS A 418 10.88 3.28 15.48
CA LYS A 418 10.28 4.61 15.72
C LYS A 418 9.12 4.65 16.73
N SER A 419 8.44 3.51 16.96
CA SER A 419 7.33 3.32 17.90
C SER A 419 7.80 2.71 19.22
N VAL A 420 8.96 2.04 19.22
CA VAL A 420 9.68 1.54 20.41
C VAL A 420 10.34 2.72 21.13
N SER A 421 11.10 3.56 20.42
CA SER A 421 11.75 4.76 20.96
C SER A 421 10.79 5.81 21.52
N ARG A 422 9.51 5.76 21.15
CA ARG A 422 8.46 6.73 21.52
C ARG A 422 7.10 6.04 21.68
N PRO A 423 6.90 5.25 22.75
CA PRO A 423 5.67 4.50 22.96
C PRO A 423 4.55 5.43 23.44
N SER A 424 3.68 5.87 22.54
CA SER A 424 2.47 6.61 22.98
C SER A 424 1.43 5.64 23.56
N PRO A 425 0.63 6.04 24.57
CA PRO A 425 -0.41 5.18 25.16
C PRO A 425 -1.39 4.62 24.11
N VAL A 426 -1.73 5.43 23.10
CA VAL A 426 -2.56 5.01 21.95
C VAL A 426 -1.86 3.94 21.12
N THR A 427 -0.54 4.04 20.91
CA THR A 427 0.24 3.02 20.18
C THR A 427 0.30 1.71 20.96
N CYS A 428 0.54 1.77 22.27
CA CYS A 428 0.54 0.59 23.14
C CYS A 428 -0.84 -0.08 23.16
N CYS A 429 -1.93 0.68 23.35
CA CYS A 429 -3.29 0.15 23.30
C CYS A 429 -3.59 -0.54 21.95
N ASN A 430 -3.22 0.09 20.82
CA ASN A 430 -3.35 -0.50 19.47
C ASN A 430 -2.41 -1.69 19.19
N LEU A 431 -1.48 -1.98 20.10
CA LEU A 431 -0.65 -3.18 20.09
C LEU A 431 -1.26 -4.27 20.97
N ILE A 432 -1.68 -3.95 22.20
CA ILE A 432 -2.39 -4.87 23.11
C ILE A 432 -3.63 -5.47 22.43
N LEU A 433 -4.46 -4.66 21.77
CA LEU A 433 -5.63 -5.16 21.03
C LEU A 433 -5.28 -6.25 19.99
N LYS A 434 -4.08 -6.23 19.42
CA LYS A 434 -3.61 -7.24 18.45
C LYS A 434 -2.93 -8.45 19.11
N LEU A 435 -2.24 -8.23 20.23
CA LEU A 435 -1.64 -9.31 21.01
C LEU A 435 -2.74 -10.16 21.66
N ASN A 436 -3.77 -9.52 22.20
CA ASN A 436 -4.94 -10.18 22.78
C ASN A 436 -5.61 -11.12 21.77
N MET A 437 -5.99 -10.62 20.58
CA MET A 437 -6.59 -11.43 19.50
C MET A 437 -5.70 -12.60 19.05
N LYS A 438 -4.38 -12.41 18.97
CA LYS A 438 -3.44 -13.47 18.58
C LYS A 438 -3.29 -14.57 19.63
N LEU A 439 -3.53 -14.23 20.89
CA LEU A 439 -3.45 -15.12 22.05
C LEU A 439 -4.85 -15.60 22.48
N GLY A 440 -5.83 -15.59 21.57
CA GLY A 440 -7.18 -16.13 21.78
C GLY A 440 -8.14 -15.26 22.60
N GLY A 441 -7.75 -14.02 22.94
CA GLY A 441 -8.57 -13.08 23.68
C GLY A 441 -9.53 -12.27 22.81
N ILE A 442 -10.67 -11.88 23.38
CA ILE A 442 -11.69 -11.04 22.74
C ILE A 442 -11.54 -9.60 23.26
N ASN A 443 -11.43 -8.63 22.37
CA ASN A 443 -11.22 -7.22 22.77
C ASN A 443 -12.48 -6.59 23.36
N SER A 444 -13.62 -6.83 22.71
CA SER A 444 -14.93 -6.23 23.00
C SER A 444 -16.03 -7.08 22.36
N ARG A 445 -17.29 -6.84 22.71
CA ARG A 445 -18.46 -7.39 21.99
C ARG A 445 -19.45 -6.29 21.64
N VAL A 446 -20.25 -6.49 20.60
CA VAL A 446 -21.46 -5.68 20.38
C VAL A 446 -22.53 -6.12 21.39
N VAL A 447 -23.19 -5.16 22.04
CA VAL A 447 -24.42 -5.41 22.80
C VAL A 447 -25.55 -5.64 21.80
N ALA A 448 -25.95 -6.89 21.64
CA ALA A 448 -26.98 -7.28 20.69
C ALA A 448 -28.37 -6.73 21.06
N ASP A 449 -28.92 -5.93 20.15
CA ASP A 449 -30.31 -5.47 20.16
C ASP A 449 -31.28 -6.61 19.72
N SER A 450 -32.56 -6.30 19.50
CA SER A 450 -33.55 -7.29 19.07
C SER A 450 -33.32 -7.82 17.64
N ILE A 451 -32.65 -7.06 16.77
CA ILE A 451 -32.37 -7.44 15.38
C ILE A 451 -31.14 -8.37 15.34
N THR A 452 -30.03 -7.93 15.91
CA THR A 452 -28.77 -8.69 16.00
C THR A 452 -28.94 -9.97 16.80
N ARG A 453 -29.81 -10.00 17.82
CA ARG A 453 -30.26 -11.26 18.47
C ARG A 453 -30.93 -12.20 17.45
N LYS A 454 -32.07 -11.79 16.89
CA LYS A 454 -32.91 -12.61 15.99
C LYS A 454 -32.16 -13.16 14.77
N TYR A 455 -31.26 -12.37 14.19
CA TYR A 455 -30.61 -12.70 12.91
C TYR A 455 -29.18 -13.24 13.03
N LEU A 456 -28.48 -13.08 14.16
CA LEU A 456 -27.11 -13.63 14.35
C LEU A 456 -26.94 -14.58 15.54
N ILE A 457 -27.64 -14.37 16.67
CA ILE A 457 -27.25 -14.97 17.97
C ILE A 457 -28.27 -16.00 18.48
N ASP A 458 -29.57 -15.73 18.35
CA ASP A 458 -30.64 -16.58 18.90
C ASP A 458 -30.71 -17.96 18.23
N VAL A 459 -30.07 -18.11 17.06
CA VAL A 459 -29.81 -19.41 16.40
C VAL A 459 -28.37 -19.45 15.88
N PRO A 460 -27.69 -20.62 15.91
CA PRO A 460 -26.33 -20.78 15.39
C PRO A 460 -26.20 -20.26 13.95
N THR A 461 -25.44 -19.18 13.77
CA THR A 461 -25.27 -18.50 12.48
C THR A 461 -23.80 -18.49 12.08
N LEU A 462 -23.50 -19.01 10.88
CA LEU A 462 -22.16 -18.97 10.30
C LEU A 462 -22.06 -17.77 9.35
N ILE A 463 -21.26 -16.79 9.72
CA ILE A 463 -20.88 -15.65 8.89
C ILE A 463 -19.57 -16.00 8.17
N ILE A 464 -19.59 -15.97 6.85
CA ILE A 464 -18.46 -16.25 5.97
C ILE A 464 -18.06 -14.95 5.26
N GLY A 465 -16.76 -14.64 5.24
CA GLY A 465 -16.17 -13.58 4.41
C GLY A 465 -15.29 -14.18 3.32
N ILE A 466 -15.43 -13.70 2.08
CA ILE A 466 -14.72 -14.19 0.89
C ILE A 466 -14.12 -13.01 0.14
N ASP A 467 -12.78 -12.95 0.04
CA ASP A 467 -12.01 -11.98 -0.75
C ASP A 467 -11.12 -12.71 -1.76
N VAL A 468 -10.83 -12.07 -2.90
CA VAL A 468 -9.85 -12.56 -3.87
C VAL A 468 -8.84 -11.45 -4.13
N THR A 469 -7.64 -11.61 -3.56
CA THR A 469 -6.55 -10.68 -3.83
C THR A 469 -5.92 -11.00 -5.19
N HIS A 470 -6.17 -10.13 -6.16
CA HIS A 470 -5.54 -10.15 -7.48
C HIS A 470 -4.13 -9.58 -7.44
N PRO A 471 -3.22 -10.01 -8.34
CA PRO A 471 -1.94 -9.34 -8.60
C PRO A 471 -2.14 -8.02 -9.38
N THR A 472 -1.14 -7.12 -9.42
CA THR A 472 -1.16 -6.07 -10.46
C THR A 472 -1.06 -6.69 -11.85
N GLN A 473 -1.52 -5.99 -12.90
CA GLN A 473 -1.43 -6.47 -14.29
C GLN A 473 0.01 -6.82 -14.73
N GLN A 474 1.03 -6.20 -14.11
CA GLN A 474 2.46 -6.43 -14.39
C GLN A 474 3.09 -7.55 -13.55
N GLU A 475 2.41 -8.06 -12.52
CA GLU A 475 2.92 -9.17 -11.71
C GLU A 475 2.49 -10.52 -12.30
N GLU A 476 3.43 -11.44 -12.47
CA GLU A 476 3.17 -12.83 -12.92
C GLU A 476 2.55 -13.72 -11.83
N ARG A 477 2.36 -13.16 -10.63
CA ARG A 477 1.72 -13.81 -9.49
C ARG A 477 0.30 -14.27 -9.81
N GLN A 478 -0.15 -15.24 -9.02
CA GLN A 478 -1.47 -15.87 -9.12
C GLN A 478 -2.51 -15.15 -8.22
N ASN A 479 -3.80 -15.43 -8.41
CA ASN A 479 -4.87 -14.89 -7.56
C ASN A 479 -4.84 -15.59 -6.19
N ILE A 480 -5.09 -14.87 -5.10
CA ILE A 480 -5.10 -15.43 -3.73
C ILE A 480 -6.50 -15.29 -3.13
N PRO A 481 -7.38 -16.31 -3.28
CA PRO A 481 -8.64 -16.39 -2.53
C PRO A 481 -8.38 -16.59 -1.04
N SER A 482 -9.10 -15.82 -0.22
CA SER A 482 -9.14 -15.92 1.23
C SER A 482 -10.59 -16.08 1.69
N ILE A 483 -10.86 -17.12 2.47
CA ILE A 483 -12.17 -17.41 3.05
C ILE A 483 -12.02 -17.41 4.57
N VAL A 484 -12.82 -16.62 5.28
CA VAL A 484 -12.89 -16.60 6.75
C VAL A 484 -14.29 -16.96 7.20
N ALA A 485 -14.43 -17.56 8.38
CA ALA A 485 -15.73 -17.66 9.04
C ALA A 485 -15.58 -17.64 10.56
N ASN A 486 -16.64 -17.25 11.28
CA ASN A 486 -16.67 -17.33 12.73
C ASN A 486 -16.60 -18.79 13.21
N LEU A 487 -16.03 -18.97 14.40
CA LEU A 487 -15.94 -20.24 15.12
C LEU A 487 -16.88 -20.26 16.33
N ASP A 488 -17.33 -19.10 16.79
CA ASP A 488 -18.14 -18.90 17.98
C ASP A 488 -19.57 -18.43 17.66
N LEU A 489 -20.52 -18.77 18.54
CA LEU A 489 -21.94 -18.35 18.47
C LEU A 489 -22.12 -16.82 18.55
N TYR A 490 -21.19 -16.14 19.22
CA TYR A 490 -21.08 -14.68 19.21
C TYR A 490 -19.89 -14.34 18.30
N PRO A 491 -20.11 -13.88 17.05
CA PRO A 491 -19.12 -13.96 15.97
C PRO A 491 -17.94 -12.99 16.17
N GLN A 492 -16.92 -13.45 16.91
CA GLN A 492 -15.74 -12.68 17.33
C GLN A 492 -14.43 -13.39 16.95
N SER A 493 -14.43 -14.72 16.92
CA SER A 493 -13.25 -15.55 16.67
C SER A 493 -13.34 -16.17 15.27
N TYR A 494 -12.38 -15.85 14.38
CA TYR A 494 -12.47 -16.24 12.97
C TYR A 494 -11.35 -17.19 12.53
N GLY A 495 -11.73 -18.30 11.91
CA GLY A 495 -10.79 -19.21 11.26
C GLY A 495 -10.63 -18.87 9.78
N ALA A 496 -9.40 -18.68 9.30
CA ALA A 496 -9.09 -18.44 7.89
C ALA A 496 -8.72 -19.70 7.09
N ASN A 497 -9.06 -19.71 5.80
CA ASN A 497 -8.51 -20.54 4.73
C ASN A 497 -7.90 -19.61 3.68
N ILE A 498 -6.69 -19.93 3.20
CA ILE A 498 -6.03 -19.22 2.11
C ILE A 498 -5.54 -20.26 1.10
N LYS A 499 -5.75 -20.01 -0.18
CA LYS A 499 -5.20 -20.82 -1.29
C LYS A 499 -4.68 -19.90 -2.38
N ILE A 500 -4.03 -20.49 -3.39
CA ILE A 500 -3.55 -19.81 -4.59
C ILE A 500 -4.30 -20.41 -5.78
N GLN A 501 -4.81 -19.57 -6.70
CA GLN A 501 -5.54 -20.03 -7.89
C GLN A 501 -5.10 -19.30 -9.17
N ARG A 502 -5.37 -19.92 -10.32
CA ARG A 502 -4.98 -19.38 -11.64
C ARG A 502 -5.47 -17.94 -11.84
N LYS A 503 -4.62 -17.13 -12.49
CA LYS A 503 -4.79 -15.68 -12.65
C LYS A 503 -6.10 -15.33 -13.37
N CYS A 504 -6.70 -14.19 -13.01
CA CYS A 504 -7.93 -13.64 -13.61
C CYS A 504 -9.24 -14.44 -13.44
N ARG A 505 -9.33 -15.44 -12.54
CA ARG A 505 -10.62 -16.03 -12.13
C ARG A 505 -11.12 -15.41 -10.83
N GLU A 506 -12.37 -14.93 -10.83
CA GLU A 506 -13.07 -14.36 -9.66
C GLU A 506 -13.65 -15.42 -8.73
N SER A 507 -14.31 -16.44 -9.27
CA SER A 507 -14.91 -17.50 -8.45
C SER A 507 -13.84 -18.38 -7.80
N VAL A 508 -14.07 -18.76 -6.54
CA VAL A 508 -13.07 -19.49 -5.75
C VAL A 508 -13.14 -21.00 -6.01
N VAL A 509 -12.12 -21.55 -6.67
CA VAL A 509 -12.09 -22.96 -7.11
C VAL A 509 -12.12 -23.96 -5.93
N TYR A 510 -11.56 -23.57 -4.78
CA TYR A 510 -11.49 -24.40 -3.57
C TYR A 510 -12.62 -24.10 -2.55
N LEU A 511 -13.69 -23.40 -2.96
CA LEU A 511 -14.72 -22.92 -2.04
C LEU A 511 -15.37 -24.05 -1.22
N LEU A 512 -15.70 -25.17 -1.88
CA LEU A 512 -16.36 -26.32 -1.25
C LEU A 512 -15.55 -26.86 -0.06
N ASP A 513 -14.27 -27.15 -0.24
CA ASP A 513 -13.42 -27.71 0.82
C ASP A 513 -13.21 -26.72 1.96
N ALA A 514 -12.97 -25.44 1.65
CA ALA A 514 -12.81 -24.39 2.66
C ALA A 514 -14.10 -24.18 3.47
N VAL A 515 -15.27 -24.11 2.82
CA VAL A 515 -16.56 -23.98 3.52
C VAL A 515 -16.84 -25.22 4.37
N ARG A 516 -16.53 -26.43 3.89
CA ARG A 516 -16.60 -27.66 4.69
C ARG A 516 -15.71 -27.58 5.93
N GLU A 517 -14.47 -27.13 5.79
CA GLU A 517 -13.58 -26.92 6.93
C GLU A 517 -14.10 -25.86 7.91
N ARG A 518 -14.71 -24.78 7.44
CA ARG A 518 -15.31 -23.75 8.31
C ARG A 518 -16.51 -24.28 9.08
N LEU A 519 -17.40 -25.01 8.42
CA LEU A 519 -18.53 -25.70 9.04
C LEU A 519 -18.07 -26.70 10.11
N VAL A 520 -17.02 -27.49 9.83
CA VAL A 520 -16.41 -28.43 10.80
C VAL A 520 -15.72 -27.68 11.95
N GLY A 521 -15.06 -26.55 11.68
CA GLY A 521 -14.44 -25.71 12.71
C GLY A 521 -15.46 -25.13 13.68
N PHE A 522 -16.55 -24.54 13.15
CA PHE A 522 -17.67 -24.04 13.95
C PHE A 522 -18.32 -25.17 14.77
N TYR A 523 -18.57 -26.34 14.16
CA TYR A 523 -19.13 -27.49 14.89
C TYR A 523 -18.22 -27.94 16.04
N LYS A 524 -16.90 -28.05 15.81
CA LYS A 524 -15.93 -28.41 16.86
C LYS A 524 -15.89 -27.42 18.02
N ALA A 525 -16.13 -26.13 17.77
CA ALA A 525 -16.08 -25.07 18.77
C ALA A 525 -17.41 -24.82 19.50
N THR A 526 -18.55 -25.16 18.89
CA THR A 526 -19.90 -24.87 19.43
C THR A 526 -20.74 -26.11 19.76
N ASN A 527 -20.30 -27.28 19.31
CA ASN A 527 -21.06 -28.54 19.25
C ASN A 527 -22.43 -28.42 18.54
N GLN A 528 -22.58 -27.44 17.63
CA GLN A 528 -23.83 -27.15 16.93
C GLN A 528 -23.59 -26.98 15.42
N LYS A 529 -24.55 -27.42 14.61
CA LYS A 529 -24.56 -27.14 13.17
C LYS A 529 -25.19 -25.74 12.94
N PRO A 530 -24.63 -24.88 12.07
CA PRO A 530 -25.28 -23.62 11.72
C PRO A 530 -26.69 -23.81 11.17
N ILE A 531 -27.67 -23.14 11.78
CA ILE A 531 -29.06 -23.08 11.27
C ILE A 531 -29.18 -22.05 10.15
N ARG A 532 -28.24 -21.08 10.07
CA ARG A 532 -28.19 -20.02 9.06
C ARG A 532 -26.75 -19.81 8.57
N ILE A 533 -26.60 -19.51 7.27
CA ILE A 533 -25.32 -19.07 6.68
C ILE A 533 -25.50 -17.67 6.08
N ILE A 534 -24.55 -16.77 6.34
CA ILE A 534 -24.50 -15.41 5.77
C ILE A 534 -23.13 -15.25 5.11
N VAL A 535 -23.07 -14.80 3.86
CA VAL A 535 -21.83 -14.77 3.06
C VAL A 535 -21.56 -13.37 2.52
N TYR A 536 -20.41 -12.78 2.87
CA TYR A 536 -19.90 -11.51 2.38
C TYR A 536 -18.81 -11.73 1.34
N ARG A 537 -19.07 -11.41 0.07
CA ARG A 537 -18.12 -11.56 -1.05
C ARG A 537 -17.57 -10.19 -1.49
N ASP A 538 -16.32 -9.89 -1.18
CA ASP A 538 -15.70 -8.59 -1.47
C ASP A 538 -15.15 -8.50 -2.91
N GLY A 539 -15.41 -7.41 -3.61
CA GLY A 539 -14.68 -7.01 -4.83
C GLY A 539 -15.13 -7.61 -6.17
N VAL A 540 -16.26 -8.32 -6.25
CA VAL A 540 -16.81 -8.81 -7.53
C VAL A 540 -17.43 -7.66 -8.33
N SER A 541 -17.23 -7.64 -9.66
CA SER A 541 -17.84 -6.65 -10.55
C SER A 541 -19.30 -7.00 -10.88
N GLU A 542 -20.13 -5.99 -11.12
CA GLU A 542 -21.58 -6.14 -11.40
C GLU A 542 -21.87 -7.15 -12.54
N GLY A 543 -21.22 -6.99 -13.70
CA GLY A 543 -21.34 -7.90 -14.85
C GLY A 543 -20.82 -9.33 -14.62
N GLN A 544 -20.36 -9.66 -13.41
CA GLN A 544 -19.92 -11.00 -13.00
C GLN A 544 -20.79 -11.58 -11.87
N PHE A 545 -21.76 -10.83 -11.32
CA PHE A 545 -22.61 -11.26 -10.20
C PHE A 545 -23.28 -12.62 -10.47
N SER A 546 -23.98 -12.76 -11.60
CA SER A 546 -24.72 -13.98 -11.96
C SER A 546 -23.82 -15.20 -12.21
N GLU A 547 -22.58 -15.00 -12.65
CA GLU A 547 -21.62 -16.08 -12.83
C GLU A 547 -21.06 -16.54 -11.47
N VAL A 548 -20.53 -15.59 -10.68
CA VAL A 548 -19.89 -15.87 -9.39
C VAL A 548 -20.90 -16.41 -8.39
N LEU A 549 -22.10 -15.82 -8.29
CA LEU A 549 -23.16 -16.32 -7.41
C LEU A 549 -23.53 -17.77 -7.76
N ARG A 550 -23.67 -18.09 -9.05
CA ARG A 550 -24.06 -19.44 -9.51
C ARG A 550 -23.00 -20.48 -9.15
N GLU A 551 -21.72 -20.21 -9.41
CA GLU A 551 -20.64 -21.15 -9.07
C GLU A 551 -20.40 -21.25 -7.56
N GLU A 552 -20.36 -20.11 -6.85
CA GLU A 552 -20.05 -20.11 -5.41
C GLU A 552 -21.20 -20.68 -4.57
N MET A 553 -22.47 -20.37 -4.90
CA MET A 553 -23.64 -20.93 -4.22
C MET A 553 -23.74 -22.46 -4.40
N GLN A 554 -23.33 -23.00 -5.56
CA GLN A 554 -23.22 -24.45 -5.77
C GLN A 554 -22.16 -25.06 -4.83
N GLY A 555 -20.99 -24.44 -4.74
CA GLY A 555 -19.92 -24.88 -3.83
C GLY A 555 -20.32 -24.89 -2.35
N ILE A 556 -21.00 -23.83 -1.88
CA ILE A 556 -21.48 -23.73 -0.49
C ILE A 556 -22.55 -24.80 -0.19
N ARG A 557 -23.52 -24.99 -1.10
CA ARG A 557 -24.58 -26.00 -0.95
C ARG A 557 -24.02 -27.42 -0.96
N ALA A 558 -23.05 -27.72 -1.84
CA ALA A 558 -22.35 -29.00 -1.86
C ALA A 558 -21.59 -29.27 -0.55
N ALA A 559 -20.87 -28.26 -0.03
CA ALA A 559 -20.16 -28.36 1.25
C ALA A 559 -21.10 -28.66 2.44
N CYS A 560 -22.34 -28.17 2.41
CA CYS A 560 -23.37 -28.51 3.40
C CYS A 560 -23.82 -29.98 3.25
N LEU A 561 -24.20 -30.40 2.03
CA LEU A 561 -24.69 -31.76 1.76
C LEU A 561 -23.64 -32.86 2.04
N MET A 562 -22.34 -32.52 1.99
CA MET A 562 -21.25 -33.42 2.40
C MET A 562 -21.13 -33.66 3.90
N LEU A 563 -21.81 -32.87 4.76
CA LEU A 563 -21.82 -33.07 6.22
C LEU A 563 -23.05 -33.85 6.70
N ALA A 564 -24.17 -33.72 6.00
CA ALA A 564 -25.32 -34.63 6.07
C ALA A 564 -26.22 -34.40 4.84
N THR A 565 -26.85 -35.46 4.34
CA THR A 565 -27.63 -35.46 3.08
C THR A 565 -28.90 -34.60 3.13
N ASP A 566 -29.39 -34.33 4.33
CA ASP A 566 -30.55 -33.49 4.67
C ASP A 566 -30.18 -32.03 5.01
N TYR A 567 -28.92 -31.75 5.36
CA TYR A 567 -28.49 -30.46 5.89
C TYR A 567 -28.47 -29.36 4.83
N ARG A 568 -29.55 -28.57 4.81
CA ARG A 568 -29.83 -27.50 3.83
C ARG A 568 -30.19 -26.18 4.53
N PRO A 569 -29.24 -25.54 5.24
CA PRO A 569 -29.50 -24.28 5.92
C PRO A 569 -29.84 -23.16 4.90
N PRO A 570 -30.71 -22.19 5.23
CA PRO A 570 -30.84 -20.96 4.46
C PRO A 570 -29.51 -20.22 4.37
N ILE A 571 -29.15 -19.82 3.13
CA ILE A 571 -27.93 -19.07 2.81
C ILE A 571 -28.33 -17.68 2.31
N THR A 572 -27.85 -16.65 2.98
CA THR A 572 -27.90 -15.26 2.52
C THR A 572 -26.56 -14.91 1.89
N TYR A 573 -26.54 -14.38 0.66
CA TYR A 573 -25.32 -14.06 -0.08
C TYR A 573 -25.31 -12.57 -0.45
N ILE A 574 -24.22 -11.89 -0.12
CA ILE A 574 -24.06 -10.44 -0.11
C ILE A 574 -22.76 -10.11 -0.84
N VAL A 575 -22.80 -9.22 -1.83
CA VAL A 575 -21.59 -8.76 -2.55
C VAL A 575 -21.17 -7.39 -2.04
N VAL A 576 -19.97 -7.27 -1.50
CA VAL A 576 -19.43 -6.01 -0.97
C VAL A 576 -18.60 -5.31 -2.05
N GLN A 577 -18.94 -4.09 -2.42
CA GLN A 577 -18.31 -3.32 -3.50
C GLN A 577 -17.66 -2.02 -3.02
N LYS A 578 -16.63 -2.10 -2.17
CA LYS A 578 -15.91 -0.94 -1.60
C LYS A 578 -15.24 0.02 -2.61
N ARG A 579 -15.35 -0.23 -3.93
CA ARG A 579 -14.63 0.47 -5.01
C ARG A 579 -15.56 0.86 -6.17
N HIS A 580 -16.60 1.62 -5.86
CA HIS A 580 -17.58 2.15 -6.82
C HIS A 580 -17.37 3.66 -7.10
N HIS A 581 -18.19 4.22 -7.99
CA HIS A 581 -18.14 5.62 -8.42
C HIS A 581 -19.11 6.57 -7.71
N ALA A 582 -20.20 6.07 -7.10
CA ALA A 582 -21.20 6.90 -6.43
C ALA A 582 -20.62 7.67 -5.23
N ARG A 583 -20.90 8.96 -5.11
CA ARG A 583 -20.45 9.81 -3.98
C ARG A 583 -21.63 10.58 -3.43
N MET A 584 -21.63 10.78 -2.12
CA MET A 584 -22.74 11.35 -1.36
C MET A 584 -22.25 12.54 -0.56
N PHE A 585 -23.08 13.58 -0.51
CA PHE A 585 -22.81 14.87 0.10
C PHE A 585 -24.01 15.27 0.97
N CYS A 586 -23.79 16.02 2.05
CA CYS A 586 -24.88 16.49 2.90
C CYS A 586 -25.52 17.74 2.28
N LYS A 587 -26.79 17.66 1.87
CA LYS A 587 -27.56 18.82 1.39
C LYS A 587 -27.58 19.99 2.39
N TYR A 588 -27.63 19.68 3.70
CA TYR A 588 -27.50 20.68 4.76
C TYR A 588 -26.16 20.56 5.47
N SER A 589 -25.46 21.69 5.62
CA SER A 589 -24.11 21.73 6.19
C SER A 589 -24.03 21.39 7.69
N GLN A 590 -25.17 21.33 8.37
CA GLN A 590 -25.32 20.93 9.77
C GLN A 590 -25.22 19.40 9.97
N ASP A 591 -25.59 18.61 8.96
CA ASP A 591 -25.59 17.14 9.02
C ASP A 591 -24.17 16.57 8.76
N ALA A 592 -23.27 17.41 8.26
CA ALA A 592 -21.94 17.05 7.79
C ALA A 592 -20.93 16.95 8.95
N VAL A 593 -20.33 15.77 9.14
CA VAL A 593 -19.45 15.49 10.27
C VAL A 593 -17.97 15.73 9.98
N GLY A 594 -17.26 16.13 11.04
CA GLY A 594 -15.81 16.28 11.06
C GLY A 594 -15.27 17.43 10.19
N LYS A 595 -13.95 17.61 10.22
CA LYS A 595 -13.28 18.67 9.45
C LYS A 595 -13.46 18.54 7.94
N ALA A 596 -13.77 17.35 7.45
CA ALA A 596 -13.95 17.02 6.04
C ALA A 596 -15.39 17.20 5.54
N LYS A 597 -16.35 17.53 6.42
CA LYS A 597 -17.77 17.72 6.11
C LYS A 597 -18.40 16.52 5.37
N ASN A 598 -18.05 15.30 5.77
CA ASN A 598 -18.58 14.08 5.16
C ASN A 598 -19.97 13.72 5.73
N ILE A 599 -20.70 12.85 5.03
CA ILE A 599 -21.88 12.18 5.59
C ILE A 599 -21.55 11.44 6.91
N PRO A 600 -22.47 11.39 7.88
CA PRO A 600 -22.24 10.73 9.17
C PRO A 600 -22.12 9.21 9.01
N PRO A 601 -21.30 8.53 9.83
CA PRO A 601 -21.29 7.06 9.91
C PRO A 601 -22.68 6.53 10.27
N GLY A 602 -23.09 5.45 9.60
CA GLY A 602 -24.46 4.93 9.66
C GLY A 602 -25.39 5.48 8.57
N THR A 603 -24.99 6.49 7.80
CA THR A 603 -25.76 6.99 6.64
C THR A 603 -26.03 5.85 5.67
N THR A 604 -27.31 5.54 5.47
CA THR A 604 -27.80 4.49 4.57
C THR A 604 -28.76 5.07 3.54
N VAL A 605 -28.60 4.71 2.28
CA VAL A 605 -29.49 5.08 1.16
C VAL A 605 -29.95 3.81 0.46
N ASP A 606 -31.23 3.50 0.64
CA ASP A 606 -31.95 2.36 0.07
C ASP A 606 -33.06 2.77 -0.91
N THR A 607 -33.01 4.01 -1.41
CA THR A 607 -33.98 4.57 -2.37
C THR A 607 -33.34 5.52 -3.39
N GLY A 608 -33.99 5.69 -4.54
CA GLY A 608 -33.67 6.70 -5.57
C GLY A 608 -32.48 6.37 -6.48
N ILE A 609 -31.33 5.99 -5.90
CA ILE A 609 -30.06 5.72 -6.62
C ILE A 609 -29.62 4.25 -6.59
N VAL A 610 -30.52 3.37 -6.13
CA VAL A 610 -30.35 1.90 -6.07
C VAL A 610 -31.02 1.25 -7.29
N SER A 611 -30.82 -0.06 -7.50
CA SER A 611 -31.48 -0.78 -8.60
C SER A 611 -33.01 -0.79 -8.43
N PRO A 612 -33.78 -0.70 -9.53
CA PRO A 612 -35.22 -0.96 -9.50
C PRO A 612 -35.56 -2.46 -9.46
N GLU A 613 -34.61 -3.36 -9.76
CA GLU A 613 -34.82 -4.81 -9.88
C GLU A 613 -34.07 -5.63 -8.80
N SER A 614 -33.01 -5.07 -8.22
CA SER A 614 -32.20 -5.72 -7.19
C SER A 614 -32.60 -5.25 -5.79
N PHE A 615 -32.21 -6.00 -4.76
CA PHE A 615 -32.29 -5.55 -3.37
C PHE A 615 -30.93 -5.03 -2.89
N ASP A 616 -30.45 -3.92 -3.46
CA ASP A 616 -29.21 -3.24 -3.06
C ASP A 616 -29.48 -2.00 -2.20
N PHE A 617 -28.44 -1.56 -1.46
CA PHE A 617 -28.39 -0.25 -0.84
C PHE A 617 -26.96 0.16 -0.51
N TYR A 618 -26.80 1.43 -0.21
CA TYR A 618 -25.54 2.09 0.13
C TYR A 618 -25.45 2.43 1.64
N LEU A 619 -24.50 1.86 2.40
CA LEU A 619 -24.20 2.22 3.81
C LEU A 619 -22.76 2.75 4.00
N CYS A 620 -22.63 3.99 4.47
CA CYS A 620 -21.34 4.54 4.92
C CYS A 620 -21.11 4.20 6.40
N SER A 621 -20.39 3.11 6.68
CA SER A 621 -20.23 2.60 8.06
C SER A 621 -19.06 3.22 8.85
N HIS A 622 -18.25 4.10 8.28
CA HIS A 622 -17.02 4.62 8.90
C HIS A 622 -16.86 6.14 8.81
N PHE A 623 -16.03 6.71 9.69
CA PHE A 623 -15.75 8.15 9.71
C PHE A 623 -14.87 8.63 8.55
N GLY A 624 -15.30 9.68 7.85
CA GLY A 624 -14.54 10.33 6.78
C GLY A 624 -13.41 11.23 7.31
N ILE A 625 -12.31 10.61 7.76
CA ILE A 625 -11.23 11.23 8.55
C ILE A 625 -10.57 12.49 7.96
N GLN A 626 -10.38 12.60 6.64
CA GLN A 626 -9.27 13.41 6.11
C GLN A 626 -9.63 14.80 5.55
N VAL A 627 -9.05 15.83 6.18
CA VAL A 627 -8.56 17.05 5.50
C VAL A 627 -7.04 17.14 5.68
N GLY A 628 -6.34 17.67 4.68
CA GLY A 628 -4.89 17.53 4.55
C GLY A 628 -4.02 18.39 5.46
N ARG A 629 -3.76 17.96 6.71
CA ARG A 629 -2.46 18.12 7.42
C ARG A 629 -2.46 17.43 8.79
N HIS A 630 -1.97 16.18 8.88
CA HIS A 630 -1.22 15.67 10.06
C HIS A 630 -0.43 14.40 9.70
N ARG A 631 0.50 13.99 10.57
CA ARG A 631 1.73 13.27 10.17
C ARG A 631 1.66 11.73 10.16
N ASN A 632 0.56 11.09 10.60
CA ASN A 632 0.53 9.66 10.93
C ASN A 632 -0.62 8.84 10.30
N GLY A 633 -0.39 8.37 9.08
CA GLY A 633 -0.39 6.92 8.83
C GLY A 633 -1.69 6.11 8.79
N ARG A 634 -2.88 6.66 9.02
CA ARG A 634 -4.17 6.00 8.69
C ARG A 634 -4.89 6.79 7.60
N LYS A 635 -5.52 6.07 6.66
CA LYS A 635 -6.16 6.61 5.47
C LYS A 635 -7.47 5.83 5.27
N VAL A 636 -8.58 6.54 5.21
CA VAL A 636 -9.88 5.99 4.81
C VAL A 636 -10.52 7.02 3.90
N GLY A 637 -10.95 6.61 2.71
CA GLY A 637 -11.69 7.46 1.80
C GLY A 637 -13.17 7.50 2.16
N ILE A 638 -13.95 8.29 1.42
CA ILE A 638 -15.39 8.03 1.33
C ILE A 638 -15.52 6.70 0.58
N TYR A 639 -15.97 5.68 1.31
CA TYR A 639 -16.42 4.40 0.75
C TYR A 639 -17.83 4.18 1.26
N VAL A 640 -18.58 3.38 0.52
CA VAL A 640 -19.94 2.98 0.87
C VAL A 640 -19.95 1.46 0.69
N ASN A 641 -20.60 0.76 1.63
CA ASN A 641 -20.60 -0.70 1.76
C ASN A 641 -22.05 -1.23 1.84
N ASP A 642 -22.21 -2.54 1.68
CA ASP A 642 -23.34 -3.17 0.99
C ASP A 642 -23.33 -4.69 1.36
N PHE A 643 -24.40 -5.49 1.51
CA PHE A 643 -25.88 -5.37 1.42
C PHE A 643 -26.50 -6.01 2.70
N ILE A 644 -27.66 -5.52 3.18
CA ILE A 644 -28.49 -5.95 4.34
C ILE A 644 -28.29 -5.18 5.67
N LEU A 645 -29.37 -4.54 6.11
CA LEU A 645 -29.40 -3.41 7.04
C LEU A 645 -29.32 -3.80 8.54
N ALA A 646 -28.99 -2.81 9.38
CA ALA A 646 -28.74 -2.92 10.82
C ALA A 646 -27.55 -3.82 11.21
N PHE A 647 -27.65 -5.14 11.06
CA PHE A 647 -26.61 -6.05 11.59
C PHE A 647 -25.25 -5.94 10.88
N ILE A 648 -25.19 -5.37 9.65
CA ILE A 648 -23.92 -4.98 9.03
C ILE A 648 -23.29 -3.78 9.70
N ALA A 649 -24.09 -2.78 10.12
CA ALA A 649 -23.56 -1.68 10.89
C ALA A 649 -22.92 -2.25 12.16
N ASP A 650 -23.60 -3.13 12.88
CA ASP A 650 -23.08 -3.86 14.05
C ASP A 650 -21.78 -4.63 13.75
N TYR A 651 -21.74 -5.41 12.68
CA TYR A 651 -20.57 -6.17 12.23
C TYR A 651 -19.36 -5.26 11.88
N CYS A 652 -19.58 -3.99 11.50
CA CYS A 652 -18.48 -3.05 11.30
C CYS A 652 -17.75 -2.65 12.61
N TRP A 653 -18.34 -2.92 13.79
CA TRP A 653 -17.75 -2.62 15.10
C TRP A 653 -17.06 -3.82 15.77
N THR A 654 -17.03 -4.99 15.11
CA THR A 654 -16.35 -6.20 15.62
C THR A 654 -14.93 -6.37 15.06
N TYR A 655 -14.24 -5.27 14.73
CA TYR A 655 -12.87 -5.21 14.17
C TYR A 655 -11.94 -4.27 14.95
#